data_AF-A0A938F092-F1
#
_entry.id   AF-A0A938F092-F1
#
_cell.length_a   1.000
_cell.length_b   1.000
_cell.length_c   1.000
_cell.angle_alpha   90.00
_cell.angle_beta   90.00
_cell.angle_gamma   90.00
#
_symmetry.space_group_name_H-M   'P 1'
#
loop_
_entity.id
_entity.type
_entity.pdbx_description
1 polymer ?
#
loop_
_entity_poly.entity_id
_entity_poly.type
_entity_poly.pdbx_seq_one_letter_code
_entity_poly.pdbx_strand_id
1 'polypeptide(L)'
;YFMDLRAFGKGFDAYYERAKELGVKYIRCRPSSVEEITETKNLKISYVTDEGKRLTDQYDLLVLSVGIQPPELARKLNSNFGIKLNEYGFCWVDPFKPVESNREGIFVCGPFTEPKDIPETVMQAGGAASKVLSLLSDVRGTLIKTKEYPAEKDVTGQAPRIGVFICHCGTNIAGVVNIAEVVKYTKTLPDVVYVENNLYTCSNDTQEKIKNLIESHNLNRVVVASCTPRTHEPLFRNTIREAGLNPYLFEMANIRDQCSWVHMDKPEKATHKAKDLIRMAVAKVRLLEPLQRRKVRVNNNALIIGGGVSGMSAALEIAEQGYDVYLVEKEKQLGGNLKRILFLLNGGKPQEYLHSLINRIKGNNRIHLYTDTKISNIEGSFGNFKTTIETDNGKSSEIEHGVIIVATGATEYKPAEYLYGEDEKVMTQLQLEELLEENVNQPDNQSASNQLINCRNVVMIQCVGSRDEKHPYCSRVCCSEAVKNALKIKEISPKTNVFILYRDIRTYGFKERYYTKARQMGVIFIRYDEEKKPEVLKQDNALKVSLVDPILNRLVTIDADLLVLSAGTIPHPENKDLAQILKVPLDQDNFFLEAHIKLRPVDFATEGVFLCGLAHSAKSVEESITQACGAAARASTILAKETIDLEANISCVLDENCDGCAYCIDPCPYKALTLIEYMKDGAIKKTVEVNESLCKGCGTCMATCPKKGIFVKGFKLEQIAVQIEAALQQVEV
;
A
#
# COMPACT_ATOMS: atom_id res chain seq x y z
N TYR A 1 -20.24 14.99 15.76
CA TYR A 1 -21.56 14.32 15.89
C TYR A 1 -21.70 13.23 14.84
N PHE A 2 -22.25 12.07 15.17
CA PHE A 2 -22.45 10.96 14.23
C PHE A 2 -23.62 10.06 14.63
N MET A 3 -24.25 9.38 13.66
CA MET A 3 -25.23 8.32 13.94
C MET A 3 -24.59 6.94 13.93
N ASP A 4 -23.74 6.65 12.94
CA ASP A 4 -22.94 5.42 12.84
C ASP A 4 -21.52 5.76 12.41
N LEU A 5 -20.52 5.18 13.07
CA LEU A 5 -19.13 5.42 12.73
C LEU A 5 -18.62 4.36 11.75
N ARG A 6 -18.27 4.81 10.54
CA ARG A 6 -17.77 3.98 9.45
C ARG A 6 -16.26 4.16 9.25
N ALA A 7 -15.47 3.93 10.30
CA ALA A 7 -14.01 3.90 10.22
C ALA A 7 -13.53 2.56 9.62
N PHE A 8 -13.83 2.29 8.34
CA PHE A 8 -13.46 1.03 7.69
C PHE A 8 -12.11 1.13 6.98
N GLY A 9 -11.41 0.01 6.89
CA GLY A 9 -10.12 -0.09 6.20
C GLY A 9 -8.91 -0.03 7.13
N LYS A 10 -7.75 -0.32 6.55
CA LYS A 10 -6.50 -0.48 7.27
C LYS A 10 -6.08 0.85 7.93
N GLY A 11 -5.82 0.83 9.24
CA GLY A 11 -5.39 2.00 10.02
C GLY A 11 -6.48 3.01 10.40
N PHE A 12 -7.73 2.85 9.96
CA PHE A 12 -8.79 3.82 10.24
C PHE A 12 -9.32 3.79 11.67
N ASP A 13 -9.46 2.60 12.28
CA ASP A 13 -9.81 2.50 13.71
C ASP A 13 -8.70 3.11 14.59
N ALA A 14 -7.43 2.85 14.29
CA ALA A 14 -6.30 3.46 15.01
C ALA A 14 -6.27 4.99 14.84
N TYR A 15 -6.61 5.51 13.65
CA TYR A 15 -6.76 6.95 13.43
C TYR A 15 -7.90 7.54 14.27
N TYR A 16 -9.03 6.85 14.35
CA TYR A 16 -10.16 7.24 15.19
C TYR A 16 -9.80 7.31 16.67
N GLU A 17 -9.11 6.31 17.20
CA GLU A 17 -8.65 6.31 18.61
C GLU A 17 -7.64 7.41 18.89
N ARG A 18 -6.63 7.60 18.02
CA ARG A 18 -5.66 8.71 18.15
C ARG A 18 -6.34 10.08 18.14
N ALA A 19 -7.37 10.26 17.33
CA ALA A 19 -8.11 11.52 17.32
C ALA A 19 -8.78 11.80 18.68
N LYS A 20 -9.29 10.78 19.37
CA LYS A 20 -9.83 10.95 20.74
C LYS A 20 -8.75 11.37 21.73
N GLU A 21 -7.58 10.75 21.66
CA GLU A 21 -6.43 11.09 22.53
C GLU A 21 -6.00 12.56 22.34
N LEU A 22 -6.15 13.09 21.13
CA LEU A 22 -5.91 14.51 20.80
C LEU A 22 -7.05 15.45 21.21
N GLY A 23 -8.10 14.95 21.87
CA GLY A 23 -9.22 15.74 22.39
C GLY A 23 -10.42 15.85 21.45
N VAL A 24 -10.47 15.12 20.33
CA VAL A 24 -11.64 15.09 19.45
C VAL A 24 -12.78 14.33 20.12
N LYS A 25 -13.90 15.02 20.35
CA LYS A 25 -15.11 14.44 20.95
C LYS A 25 -16.02 13.83 19.90
N TYR A 26 -16.22 12.52 19.97
CA TYR A 26 -17.17 11.81 19.14
C TYR A 26 -18.50 11.64 19.85
N ILE A 27 -19.43 12.55 19.59
CA ILE A 27 -20.78 12.52 20.18
C ILE A 27 -21.71 11.76 19.25
N ARG A 28 -22.18 10.58 19.69
CA ARG A 28 -23.21 9.84 18.95
C ARG A 28 -24.57 10.45 19.21
N CYS A 29 -25.18 11.02 18.19
CA CYS A 29 -26.54 11.54 18.25
C CYS A 29 -27.03 11.89 16.84
N ARG A 30 -28.33 12.24 16.75
CA ARG A 30 -28.88 12.96 15.62
C ARG A 30 -29.08 14.43 16.02
N PRO A 31 -28.26 15.37 15.52
CA PRO A 31 -28.53 16.79 15.69
C PRO A 31 -29.93 17.13 15.17
N SER A 32 -30.72 17.83 15.98
CA SER A 32 -32.11 18.17 15.68
C SER A 32 -32.28 19.55 15.06
N SER A 33 -31.40 20.50 15.39
CA SER A 33 -31.41 21.86 14.87
C SER A 33 -30.05 22.54 15.04
N VAL A 34 -29.78 23.52 14.18
CA VAL A 34 -28.65 24.45 14.28
C VAL A 34 -29.22 25.87 14.20
N GLU A 35 -28.91 26.70 15.19
CA GLU A 35 -29.38 28.09 15.30
C GLU A 35 -28.16 29.02 15.46
N GLU A 36 -28.11 30.15 14.76
CA GLU A 36 -27.10 31.19 15.02
C GLU A 36 -27.54 32.04 16.23
N ILE A 37 -26.63 32.28 17.16
CA ILE A 37 -26.86 33.17 18.31
C ILE A 37 -26.58 34.61 17.86
N THR A 38 -27.58 35.49 17.96
CA THR A 38 -27.51 36.87 17.45
C THR A 38 -26.34 37.68 18.02
N GLU A 39 -26.04 37.51 19.31
CA GLU A 39 -25.06 38.30 20.06
C GLU A 39 -23.62 37.88 19.78
N THR A 40 -23.35 36.58 19.79
CA THR A 40 -21.99 36.02 19.66
C THR A 40 -21.64 35.61 18.23
N LYS A 41 -22.66 35.43 17.36
CA LYS A 41 -22.55 34.77 16.05
C LYS A 41 -22.13 33.31 16.10
N ASN A 42 -22.11 32.70 17.30
CA ASN A 42 -21.82 31.28 17.46
C ASN A 42 -23.02 30.42 17.03
N LEU A 43 -22.73 29.18 16.68
CA LEU A 43 -23.69 28.19 16.24
C LEU A 43 -24.11 27.31 17.42
N LYS A 44 -25.39 27.32 17.73
CA LYS A 44 -26.03 26.53 18.77
C LYS A 44 -26.57 25.23 18.16
N ILE A 45 -26.08 24.09 18.62
CA ILE A 45 -26.48 22.77 18.14
C ILE A 45 -27.32 22.08 19.21
N SER A 46 -28.56 21.74 18.89
CA SER A 46 -29.42 20.93 19.76
C SER A 46 -29.37 19.47 19.36
N TYR A 47 -29.27 18.56 20.34
CA TYR A 47 -29.29 17.12 20.10
C TYR A 47 -29.82 16.35 21.31
N VAL A 48 -30.09 15.06 21.12
CA VAL A 48 -30.57 14.15 22.18
C VAL A 48 -29.49 13.08 22.41
N THR A 49 -29.16 12.81 23.68
CA THR A 49 -28.22 11.74 24.07
C THR A 49 -28.89 10.36 23.99
N ASP A 50 -28.09 9.30 24.06
CA ASP A 50 -28.60 7.92 24.14
C ASP A 50 -29.53 7.71 25.36
N GLU A 51 -29.37 8.51 26.42
CA GLU A 51 -30.23 8.51 27.63
C GLU A 51 -31.55 9.27 27.44
N GLY A 52 -31.81 9.80 26.24
CA GLY A 52 -32.99 10.63 25.96
C GLY A 52 -32.90 12.06 26.50
N LYS A 53 -31.73 12.51 26.99
CA LYS A 53 -31.56 13.89 27.48
C LYS A 53 -31.34 14.85 26.32
N ARG A 54 -32.10 15.94 26.29
CA ARG A 54 -31.89 17.04 25.34
C ARG A 54 -30.74 17.92 25.82
N LEU A 55 -29.71 18.06 25.00
CA LEU A 55 -28.56 18.90 25.25
C LEU A 55 -28.41 19.98 24.17
N THR A 56 -27.62 21.00 24.49
CA THR A 56 -27.30 22.10 23.58
C THR A 56 -25.86 22.53 23.81
N ASP A 57 -25.07 22.54 22.75
CA ASP A 57 -23.70 23.03 22.74
C ASP A 57 -23.56 24.24 21.80
N GLN A 58 -22.56 25.09 22.04
CA GLN A 58 -22.22 26.23 21.19
C GLN A 58 -20.85 26.02 20.54
N TYR A 59 -20.72 26.40 19.27
CA TYR A 59 -19.48 26.29 18.50
C TYR A 59 -19.24 27.52 17.63
N ASP A 60 -17.98 27.86 17.40
CA ASP A 60 -17.60 28.98 16.53
C ASP A 60 -17.66 28.60 15.03
N LEU A 61 -17.60 27.30 14.72
CA LEU A 61 -17.62 26.76 13.36
C LEU A 61 -18.36 25.43 13.29
N LEU A 62 -19.20 25.26 12.26
CA LEU A 62 -19.82 23.99 11.90
C LEU A 62 -19.36 23.57 10.51
N VAL A 63 -18.69 22.42 10.44
CA VAL A 63 -18.33 21.78 9.17
C VAL A 63 -19.32 20.67 8.87
N LEU A 64 -20.11 20.84 7.80
CA LEU A 64 -21.06 19.81 7.36
C LEU A 64 -20.31 18.73 6.56
N SER A 65 -20.43 17.47 6.99
CA SER A 65 -19.97 16.33 6.20
C SER A 65 -21.00 16.03 5.12
N VAL A 66 -20.75 16.51 3.91
CA VAL A 66 -21.65 16.34 2.76
C VAL A 66 -21.30 15.07 1.97
N GLY A 67 -22.33 14.36 1.51
CA GLY A 67 -22.15 13.17 0.67
C GLY A 67 -21.67 13.51 -0.75
N ILE A 68 -21.14 12.50 -1.44
CA ILE A 68 -20.72 12.61 -2.84
C ILE A 68 -21.88 12.21 -3.75
N GLN A 69 -22.12 13.01 -4.80
CA GLN A 69 -23.08 12.72 -5.86
C GLN A 69 -22.35 12.61 -7.21
N PRO A 70 -22.85 11.81 -8.16
CA PRO A 70 -22.27 11.79 -9.49
C PRO A 70 -22.52 13.13 -10.18
N PRO A 71 -21.56 13.64 -10.97
CA PRO A 71 -21.73 14.91 -11.68
C PRO A 71 -22.86 14.79 -12.72
N GLU A 72 -23.53 15.89 -13.06
CA GLU A 72 -24.58 15.90 -14.10
C GLU A 72 -24.09 15.32 -15.44
N LEU A 73 -22.81 15.54 -15.75
CA LEU A 73 -22.12 15.00 -16.92
C LEU A 73 -22.12 13.45 -16.98
N ALA A 74 -22.26 12.75 -15.84
CA ALA A 74 -22.36 11.30 -15.82
C ALA A 74 -23.51 10.78 -16.69
N ARG A 75 -24.65 11.49 -16.72
CA ARG A 75 -25.79 11.13 -17.58
C ARG A 75 -25.46 11.31 -19.06
N LYS A 76 -24.68 12.32 -19.41
CA LYS A 76 -24.20 12.52 -20.79
C LYS A 76 -23.23 11.43 -21.22
N LEU A 77 -22.39 10.91 -20.31
CA LEU A 77 -21.51 9.77 -20.60
C LEU A 77 -22.31 8.52 -20.98
N ASN A 78 -23.44 8.26 -20.31
CA ASN A 78 -24.34 7.18 -20.71
C ASN A 78 -24.86 7.40 -22.15
N SER A 79 -25.40 8.58 -22.45
CA SER A 79 -25.92 8.89 -23.80
C SER A 79 -24.85 8.79 -24.90
N ASN A 80 -23.60 9.19 -24.60
CA ASN A 80 -22.53 9.25 -25.60
C ASN A 80 -21.82 7.90 -25.80
N PHE A 81 -21.61 7.13 -24.72
CA PHE A 81 -20.76 5.92 -24.75
C PHE A 81 -21.54 4.62 -24.49
N GLY A 82 -22.81 4.70 -24.11
CA GLY A 82 -23.65 3.54 -23.76
C GLY A 82 -23.26 2.91 -22.41
N ILE A 83 -22.65 3.69 -21.52
CA ILE A 83 -22.24 3.24 -20.18
C ILE A 83 -23.48 3.18 -19.28
N LYS A 84 -23.77 2.00 -18.76
CA LYS A 84 -24.88 1.74 -17.83
C LYS A 84 -24.61 2.43 -16.50
N LEU A 85 -25.58 3.20 -16.00
CA LEU A 85 -25.55 3.78 -14.67
C LEU A 85 -26.41 2.95 -13.70
N ASN A 86 -26.07 2.98 -12.42
CA ASN A 86 -26.90 2.44 -11.35
C ASN A 86 -28.04 3.43 -10.96
N GLU A 87 -28.91 3.02 -10.04
CA GLU A 87 -30.06 3.82 -9.58
C GLU A 87 -29.67 5.18 -8.96
N TYR A 88 -28.42 5.33 -8.53
CA TYR A 88 -27.87 6.56 -7.96
C TYR A 88 -27.15 7.45 -8.99
N GLY A 89 -27.03 7.00 -10.24
CA GLY A 89 -26.35 7.73 -11.32
C GLY A 89 -24.83 7.52 -11.41
N PHE A 90 -24.27 6.59 -10.64
CA PHE A 90 -22.86 6.17 -10.76
C PHE A 90 -22.72 5.07 -11.82
N CYS A 91 -21.50 4.81 -12.32
CA CYS A 91 -21.27 3.72 -13.25
C CYS A 91 -21.66 2.38 -12.62
N TRP A 92 -22.49 1.60 -13.30
CA TRP A 92 -22.72 0.21 -12.93
C TRP A 92 -21.48 -0.61 -13.31
N VAL A 93 -21.04 -1.47 -12.39
CA VAL A 93 -19.92 -2.40 -12.59
C VAL A 93 -20.34 -3.80 -12.17
N ASP A 94 -19.76 -4.81 -12.82
CA ASP A 94 -19.90 -6.19 -12.39
C ASP A 94 -19.04 -6.43 -11.14
N PRO A 95 -19.55 -7.12 -10.09
CA PRO A 95 -18.80 -7.37 -8.86
C PRO A 95 -17.46 -8.10 -9.04
N PHE A 96 -17.36 -8.93 -10.08
CA PHE A 96 -16.15 -9.68 -10.42
C PHE A 96 -15.29 -8.97 -11.48
N LYS A 97 -15.78 -7.86 -12.04
CA LYS A 97 -15.02 -6.98 -12.95
C LYS A 97 -15.12 -5.52 -12.49
N PRO A 98 -14.60 -5.18 -11.30
CA PRO A 98 -14.85 -3.91 -10.61
C PRO A 98 -14.23 -2.67 -11.28
N VAL A 99 -13.44 -2.84 -12.34
CA VAL A 99 -12.77 -1.77 -13.11
C VAL A 99 -13.21 -1.73 -14.58
N GLU A 100 -14.16 -2.57 -14.98
CA GLU A 100 -14.70 -2.64 -16.33
C GLU A 100 -16.12 -2.07 -16.35
N SER A 101 -16.46 -1.31 -17.38
CA SER A 101 -17.86 -0.94 -17.63
C SER A 101 -18.61 -2.07 -18.33
N ASN A 102 -19.91 -1.89 -18.59
CA ASN A 102 -20.69 -2.79 -19.44
C ASN A 102 -20.31 -2.72 -20.94
N ARG A 103 -19.40 -1.81 -21.32
CA ARG A 103 -18.95 -1.61 -22.70
C ARG A 103 -17.51 -2.04 -22.82
N GLU A 104 -17.26 -2.95 -23.76
CA GLU A 104 -15.91 -3.42 -24.06
C GLU A 104 -14.99 -2.25 -24.47
N GLY A 105 -13.74 -2.28 -24.01
CA GLY A 105 -12.76 -1.21 -24.24
C GLY A 105 -12.96 0.04 -23.39
N ILE A 106 -14.01 0.12 -22.56
CA ILE A 106 -14.24 1.24 -21.64
C ILE A 106 -14.06 0.78 -20.19
N PHE A 107 -13.01 1.31 -19.56
CA PHE A 107 -12.64 1.03 -18.18
C PHE A 107 -12.99 2.20 -17.27
N VAL A 108 -13.25 1.90 -16.00
CA VAL A 108 -13.73 2.88 -15.01
C VAL A 108 -12.97 2.76 -13.70
N CYS A 109 -12.77 3.88 -13.02
CA CYS A 109 -12.08 3.91 -11.74
C CYS A 109 -12.56 5.08 -10.86
N GLY A 110 -12.26 4.99 -9.58
CA GLY A 110 -12.46 6.05 -8.62
C GLY A 110 -13.93 6.33 -8.29
N PRO A 111 -14.22 7.55 -7.78
CA PRO A 111 -15.53 7.91 -7.27
C PRO A 111 -16.69 7.80 -8.26
N PHE A 112 -16.43 7.65 -9.57
CA PHE A 112 -17.48 7.43 -10.57
C PHE A 112 -18.14 6.05 -10.43
N THR A 113 -17.47 5.07 -9.83
CA THR A 113 -18.05 3.73 -9.61
C THR A 113 -18.82 3.65 -8.29
N GLU A 114 -18.31 4.26 -7.23
CA GLU A 114 -19.03 4.54 -5.97
C GLU A 114 -18.19 5.50 -5.11
N PRO A 115 -18.74 6.15 -4.06
CA PRO A 115 -17.94 6.92 -3.10
C PRO A 115 -16.83 6.07 -2.46
N LYS A 116 -15.57 6.48 -2.63
CA LYS A 116 -14.38 5.74 -2.19
C LYS A 116 -13.32 6.68 -1.63
N ASP A 117 -12.42 6.12 -0.85
CA ASP A 117 -11.21 6.81 -0.38
C ASP A 117 -10.09 6.78 -1.45
N ILE A 118 -9.04 7.57 -1.22
CA ILE A 118 -7.85 7.72 -2.07
C ILE A 118 -7.16 6.38 -2.36
N PRO A 119 -6.86 5.50 -1.38
CA PRO A 119 -6.16 4.24 -1.63
C PRO A 119 -6.91 3.35 -2.61
N GLU A 120 -8.23 3.20 -2.43
CA GLU A 120 -9.08 2.40 -3.32
C GLU A 120 -9.18 3.01 -4.71
N THR A 121 -9.24 4.34 -4.81
CA THR A 121 -9.21 5.06 -6.09
C THR A 121 -7.90 4.80 -6.84
N VAL A 122 -6.76 4.84 -6.14
CA VAL A 122 -5.44 4.54 -6.72
C VAL A 122 -5.35 3.08 -7.17
N MET A 123 -5.86 2.14 -6.37
CA MET A 123 -5.93 0.72 -6.74
C MET A 123 -6.80 0.51 -7.99
N GLN A 124 -8.00 1.10 -8.05
CA GLN A 124 -8.88 1.00 -9.22
C GLN A 124 -8.27 1.65 -10.46
N ALA A 125 -7.59 2.78 -10.33
CA ALA A 125 -6.89 3.41 -11.45
C ALA A 125 -5.77 2.50 -11.99
N GLY A 126 -5.00 1.87 -11.08
CA GLY A 126 -4.05 0.82 -11.45
C GLY A 126 -4.73 -0.36 -12.14
N GLY A 127 -5.86 -0.84 -11.62
CA GLY A 127 -6.61 -1.94 -12.21
C GLY A 127 -7.16 -1.62 -13.60
N ALA A 128 -7.71 -0.42 -13.82
CA ALA A 128 -8.12 0.04 -15.14
C ALA A 128 -6.92 0.12 -16.11
N ALA A 129 -5.76 0.60 -15.64
CA ALA A 129 -4.53 0.58 -16.43
C ALA A 129 -4.08 -0.84 -16.77
N SER A 130 -4.20 -1.81 -15.86
CA SER A 130 -3.92 -3.24 -16.12
C SER A 130 -4.73 -3.75 -17.32
N LYS A 131 -6.04 -3.47 -17.33
CA LYS A 131 -6.92 -3.90 -18.42
C LYS A 131 -6.54 -3.28 -19.76
N VAL A 132 -6.16 -2.01 -19.77
CA VAL A 132 -5.64 -1.35 -20.98
C VAL A 132 -4.34 -1.99 -21.45
N LEU A 133 -3.43 -2.33 -20.52
CA LEU A 133 -2.16 -2.99 -20.85
C LEU A 133 -2.35 -4.40 -21.42
N SER A 134 -3.37 -5.13 -20.96
CA SER A 134 -3.76 -6.44 -21.51
C SER A 134 -4.28 -6.29 -22.93
N LEU A 135 -5.19 -5.33 -23.15
CA LEU A 135 -5.77 -5.05 -24.47
C LEU A 135 -4.72 -4.63 -25.52
N LEU A 136 -3.69 -3.88 -25.09
CA LEU A 136 -2.64 -3.34 -25.97
C LEU A 136 -1.35 -4.17 -25.97
N SER A 137 -1.39 -5.39 -25.46
CA SER A 137 -0.20 -6.24 -25.30
C SER A 137 0.52 -6.51 -26.63
N ASP A 138 -0.21 -6.81 -27.70
CA ASP A 138 0.35 -7.14 -29.04
C ASP A 138 1.04 -5.95 -29.74
N VAL A 139 0.68 -4.71 -29.37
CA VAL A 139 1.22 -3.49 -29.97
C VAL A 139 2.08 -2.67 -29.00
N ARG A 140 2.43 -3.27 -27.85
CA ARG A 140 3.24 -2.61 -26.81
C ARG A 140 4.56 -2.13 -27.41
N GLY A 141 4.91 -0.87 -27.14
CA GLY A 141 6.18 -0.28 -27.58
C GLY A 141 6.15 0.35 -28.98
N THR A 142 5.16 0.05 -29.83
CA THR A 142 5.14 0.47 -31.25
C THR A 142 5.11 1.98 -31.46
N LEU A 143 4.62 2.76 -30.49
CA LEU A 143 4.57 4.23 -30.53
C LEU A 143 5.47 4.90 -29.48
N ILE A 144 6.36 4.15 -28.82
CA ILE A 144 7.28 4.73 -27.84
C ILE A 144 8.41 5.47 -28.58
N LYS A 145 8.57 6.76 -28.31
CA LYS A 145 9.77 7.52 -28.70
C LYS A 145 10.78 7.46 -27.55
N THR A 146 11.89 6.77 -27.77
CA THR A 146 13.00 6.73 -26.81
C THR A 146 13.62 8.11 -26.71
N LYS A 147 13.82 8.59 -25.47
CA LYS A 147 14.51 9.86 -25.23
C LYS A 147 16.00 9.70 -25.54
N GLU A 148 16.48 10.47 -26.50
CA GLU A 148 17.90 10.56 -26.82
C GLU A 148 18.57 11.60 -25.94
N TYR A 149 19.75 11.27 -25.42
CA TYR A 149 20.59 12.18 -24.65
C TYR A 149 21.80 12.58 -25.50
N PRO A 150 22.33 13.80 -25.35
CA PRO A 150 23.60 14.15 -25.97
C PRO A 150 24.73 13.26 -25.44
N ALA A 151 25.84 13.18 -26.19
CA ALA A 151 27.03 12.46 -25.75
C ALA A 151 27.53 13.00 -24.40
N GLU A 152 27.92 12.08 -23.50
CA GLU A 152 28.48 12.46 -22.20
C GLU A 152 29.81 13.18 -22.41
N LYS A 153 29.93 14.38 -21.85
CA LYS A 153 31.14 15.19 -21.86
C LYS A 153 32.15 14.55 -20.91
N ASP A 154 33.33 14.22 -21.43
CA ASP A 154 34.44 13.79 -20.59
C ASP A 154 35.02 14.99 -19.85
N VAL A 155 34.93 14.94 -18.53
CA VAL A 155 35.42 15.98 -17.61
C VAL A 155 36.55 15.47 -16.73
N THR A 156 37.09 14.28 -17.05
CA THR A 156 38.19 13.66 -16.32
C THR A 156 39.44 14.55 -16.41
N GLY A 157 40.09 14.78 -15.26
CA GLY A 157 41.28 15.64 -15.18
C GLY A 157 41.03 17.15 -15.30
N GLN A 158 39.78 17.59 -15.51
CA GLN A 158 39.45 19.02 -15.53
C GLN A 158 39.26 19.56 -14.10
N ALA A 159 39.63 20.83 -13.88
CA ALA A 159 39.34 21.52 -12.63
C ALA A 159 37.82 21.64 -12.42
N PRO A 160 37.31 21.51 -11.17
CA PRO A 160 35.88 21.68 -10.91
C PRO A 160 35.37 23.07 -11.32
N ARG A 161 34.19 23.10 -11.94
CA ARG A 161 33.46 24.29 -12.36
C ARG A 161 32.01 24.10 -11.97
N ILE A 162 31.65 24.63 -10.81
CA ILE A 162 30.41 24.29 -10.10
C ILE A 162 29.35 25.36 -10.38
N GLY A 163 28.17 24.94 -10.82
CA GLY A 163 26.96 25.77 -10.80
C GLY A 163 26.09 25.44 -9.60
N VAL A 164 25.71 26.45 -8.82
CA VAL A 164 24.84 26.28 -7.65
C VAL A 164 23.48 26.94 -7.90
N PHE A 165 22.40 26.17 -7.80
CA PHE A 165 21.04 26.64 -8.04
C PHE A 165 20.21 26.59 -6.76
N ILE A 166 19.80 27.76 -6.26
CA ILE A 166 19.11 27.92 -4.97
C ILE A 166 17.61 28.14 -5.20
N CYS A 167 16.78 27.29 -4.62
CA CYS A 167 15.33 27.32 -4.79
C CYS A 167 14.64 28.15 -3.70
N HIS A 168 13.63 28.94 -4.06
CA HIS A 168 12.75 29.61 -3.09
C HIS A 168 11.61 28.68 -2.63
N CYS A 169 11.18 27.77 -3.51
CA CYS A 169 10.03 26.90 -3.32
C CYS A 169 8.76 27.70 -2.95
N GLY A 170 8.55 28.82 -3.66
CA GLY A 170 7.57 29.84 -3.27
C GLY A 170 7.99 30.50 -1.95
N THR A 171 7.17 30.39 -0.91
CA THR A 171 7.48 30.87 0.44
C THR A 171 8.04 29.77 1.35
N ASN A 172 8.11 28.51 0.89
CA ASN A 172 8.51 27.39 1.76
C ASN A 172 9.98 27.46 2.20
N ILE A 173 10.87 27.97 1.35
CA ILE A 173 12.28 28.22 1.72
C ILE A 173 12.48 29.71 1.93
N ALA A 174 12.10 30.54 0.95
CA ALA A 174 12.33 31.98 0.99
C ALA A 174 11.55 32.73 2.08
N GLY A 175 10.52 32.11 2.67
CA GLY A 175 9.81 32.68 3.82
C GLY A 175 10.58 32.59 5.15
N VAL A 176 11.66 31.81 5.20
CA VAL A 176 12.46 31.58 6.43
C VAL A 176 13.94 31.84 6.19
N VAL A 177 14.48 31.35 5.06
CA VAL A 177 15.89 31.47 4.71
C VAL A 177 16.10 32.71 3.84
N ASN A 178 17.06 33.56 4.22
CA ASN A 178 17.43 34.74 3.45
C ASN A 178 18.21 34.34 2.18
N ILE A 179 17.50 34.17 1.07
CA ILE A 179 18.08 33.69 -0.19
C ILE A 179 19.15 34.64 -0.73
N ALA A 180 18.97 35.96 -0.61
CA ALA A 180 19.94 36.93 -1.13
C ALA A 180 21.31 36.78 -0.44
N GLU A 181 21.30 36.56 0.87
CA GLU A 181 22.49 36.34 1.67
C GLU A 181 23.16 34.99 1.37
N VAL A 182 22.35 33.93 1.22
CA VAL A 182 22.84 32.60 0.83
C VAL A 182 23.50 32.65 -0.57
N VAL A 183 22.91 33.35 -1.53
CA VAL A 183 23.50 33.55 -2.87
C VAL A 183 24.84 34.27 -2.78
N LYS A 184 24.91 35.37 -2.02
CA LYS A 184 26.16 36.14 -1.84
C LYS A 184 27.28 35.27 -1.27
N TYR A 185 26.97 34.50 -0.22
CA TYR A 185 27.92 33.58 0.39
C TYR A 185 28.34 32.45 -0.56
N THR A 186 27.38 31.86 -1.28
CA THR A 186 27.66 30.73 -2.18
C THR A 186 28.66 31.11 -3.28
N LYS A 187 28.63 32.36 -3.75
CA LYS A 187 29.59 32.89 -4.74
C LYS A 187 31.03 32.96 -4.23
N THR A 188 31.27 32.93 -2.91
CA THR A 188 32.62 32.96 -2.34
C THR A 188 33.22 31.57 -2.15
N LEU A 189 32.46 30.51 -2.42
CA LEU A 189 32.92 29.14 -2.24
C LEU A 189 33.90 28.74 -3.36
N PRO A 190 34.92 27.91 -3.05
CA PRO A 190 35.89 27.47 -4.07
C PRO A 190 35.23 26.75 -5.24
N ASP A 191 35.76 26.99 -6.45
CA ASP A 191 35.31 26.39 -7.72
C ASP A 191 33.86 26.68 -8.13
N VAL A 192 33.13 27.50 -7.37
CA VAL A 192 31.79 27.98 -7.76
C VAL A 192 31.94 29.08 -8.80
N VAL A 193 31.56 28.76 -10.04
CA VAL A 193 31.67 29.68 -11.18
C VAL A 193 30.36 30.37 -11.50
N TYR A 194 29.23 29.81 -11.07
CA TYR A 194 27.91 30.40 -11.29
C TYR A 194 26.95 30.09 -10.14
N VAL A 195 26.16 31.08 -9.74
CA VAL A 195 25.11 30.92 -8.73
C VAL A 195 23.83 31.57 -9.24
N GLU A 196 22.74 30.81 -9.22
CA GLU A 196 21.40 31.27 -9.62
C GLU A 196 20.42 31.03 -8.48
N ASN A 197 19.40 31.90 -8.37
CA ASN A 197 18.23 31.59 -7.57
C ASN A 197 16.97 31.56 -8.44
N ASN A 198 16.02 30.69 -8.10
CA ASN A 198 14.78 30.53 -8.85
C ASN A 198 13.60 30.33 -7.90
N LEU A 199 12.42 30.80 -8.32
CA LEU A 199 11.19 30.62 -7.54
C LEU A 199 10.87 29.13 -7.34
N TYR A 200 10.99 28.34 -8.41
CA TYR A 200 10.81 26.89 -8.40
C TYR A 200 11.85 26.21 -9.31
N THR A 201 12.95 25.74 -8.73
CA THR A 201 14.04 25.11 -9.48
C THR A 201 13.63 23.84 -10.23
N CYS A 202 12.59 23.13 -9.76
CA CYS A 202 12.05 21.93 -10.41
C CYS A 202 11.09 22.22 -11.59
N SER A 203 10.72 23.49 -11.84
CA SER A 203 9.84 23.84 -12.97
C SER A 203 10.52 23.56 -14.31
N ASN A 204 9.74 23.23 -15.34
CA ASN A 204 10.26 22.91 -16.67
C ASN A 204 11.11 24.05 -17.25
N ASP A 205 10.63 25.30 -17.16
CA ASP A 205 11.36 26.46 -17.65
C ASP A 205 12.71 26.64 -16.95
N THR A 206 12.77 26.36 -15.64
CA THR A 206 14.04 26.44 -14.89
C THR A 206 14.97 25.28 -15.24
N GLN A 207 14.45 24.09 -15.52
CA GLN A 207 15.27 22.96 -15.98
C GLN A 207 15.91 23.26 -17.35
N GLU A 208 15.17 23.84 -18.29
CA GLU A 208 15.73 24.33 -19.56
C GLU A 208 16.81 25.39 -19.32
N LYS A 209 16.56 26.33 -18.40
CA LYS A 209 17.55 27.35 -18.02
C LYS A 209 18.82 26.73 -17.42
N ILE A 210 18.69 25.72 -16.55
CA ILE A 210 19.84 25.00 -15.98
C ILE A 210 20.68 24.38 -17.10
N LYS A 211 20.06 23.73 -18.09
CA LYS A 211 20.78 23.12 -19.23
C LYS A 211 21.57 24.16 -20.01
N ASN A 212 20.93 25.28 -20.36
CA ASN A 212 21.59 26.37 -21.07
C ASN A 212 22.76 26.96 -20.27
N LEU A 213 22.60 27.10 -18.95
CA LEU A 213 23.64 27.63 -18.06
C LEU A 213 24.82 26.67 -17.88
N ILE A 214 24.58 25.36 -17.89
CA ILE A 214 25.63 24.34 -17.91
C ILE A 214 26.52 24.53 -19.13
N GLU A 215 25.92 24.76 -20.29
CA GLU A 215 26.66 24.99 -21.53
C GLU A 215 27.34 26.35 -21.54
N SER A 216 26.61 27.43 -21.26
CA SER A 216 27.14 28.79 -21.40
C SER A 216 28.28 29.10 -20.42
N HIS A 217 28.29 28.48 -19.24
CA HIS A 217 29.33 28.66 -18.24
C HIS A 217 30.36 27.52 -18.21
N ASN A 218 30.26 26.54 -19.11
CA ASN A 218 31.10 25.33 -19.11
C ASN A 218 31.14 24.68 -17.73
N LEU A 219 29.98 24.45 -17.13
CA LEU A 219 29.87 23.79 -15.84
C LEU A 219 30.18 22.31 -16.00
N ASN A 220 30.90 21.72 -15.05
CA ASN A 220 31.16 20.28 -15.02
C ASN A 220 30.71 19.63 -13.71
N ARG A 221 30.16 20.41 -12.76
CA ARG A 221 29.53 19.95 -11.52
C ARG A 221 28.30 20.81 -11.24
N VAL A 222 27.25 20.22 -10.67
CA VAL A 222 26.02 20.94 -10.35
C VAL A 222 25.58 20.67 -8.91
N VAL A 223 25.26 21.74 -8.19
CA VAL A 223 24.62 21.66 -6.86
C VAL A 223 23.25 22.31 -6.92
N VAL A 224 22.22 21.61 -6.43
CA VAL A 224 20.89 22.22 -6.23
C VAL A 224 20.58 22.30 -4.75
N ALA A 225 20.37 23.51 -4.25
CA ALA A 225 19.95 23.78 -2.88
C ALA A 225 18.42 23.94 -2.85
N SER A 226 17.69 22.91 -2.43
CA SER A 226 16.23 22.92 -2.43
C SER A 226 15.59 21.95 -1.42
N CYS A 227 14.77 21.02 -1.90
CA CYS A 227 14.00 20.04 -1.14
C CYS A 227 14.77 18.73 -0.93
N THR A 228 14.06 17.64 -0.61
CA THR A 228 14.66 16.33 -0.35
C THR A 228 15.16 15.62 -1.62
N PRO A 229 16.39 15.04 -1.61
CA PRO A 229 16.91 14.24 -2.72
C PRO A 229 16.05 13.02 -3.02
N ARG A 230 15.34 12.48 -2.02
CA ARG A 230 14.43 11.33 -2.17
C ARG A 230 13.36 11.51 -3.25
N THR A 231 13.04 12.75 -3.61
CA THR A 231 11.97 13.07 -4.58
C THR A 231 12.50 13.67 -5.87
N HIS A 232 13.43 14.64 -5.79
CA HIS A 232 13.82 15.45 -6.94
C HIS A 232 15.27 15.25 -7.40
N GLU A 233 16.09 14.46 -6.71
CA GLU A 233 17.43 14.12 -7.24
C GLU A 233 17.36 13.43 -8.61
N PRO A 234 16.47 12.44 -8.86
CA PRO A 234 16.36 11.83 -10.18
C PRO A 234 15.99 12.84 -11.28
N LEU A 235 15.18 13.85 -10.95
CA LEU A 235 14.80 14.93 -11.87
C LEU A 235 16.04 15.73 -12.29
N PHE A 236 16.80 16.25 -11.34
CA PHE A 236 17.96 17.08 -11.63
C PHE A 236 19.12 16.30 -12.24
N ARG A 237 19.34 15.05 -11.82
CA ARG A 237 20.28 14.14 -12.49
C ARG A 237 19.90 13.95 -13.96
N ASN A 238 18.61 13.84 -14.27
CA ASN A 238 18.13 13.80 -15.65
C ASN A 238 18.33 15.14 -16.38
N THR A 239 18.06 16.28 -15.73
CA THR A 239 18.30 17.62 -16.31
C THR A 239 19.76 17.81 -16.72
N ILE A 240 20.73 17.47 -15.87
CA ILE A 240 22.15 17.64 -16.22
C ILE A 240 22.61 16.65 -17.28
N ARG A 241 22.00 15.46 -17.34
CA ARG A 241 22.26 14.46 -18.39
C ARG A 241 21.80 14.96 -19.76
N GLU A 242 20.68 15.68 -19.82
CA GLU A 242 20.22 16.36 -21.04
C GLU A 242 21.16 17.48 -21.50
N ALA A 243 22.03 18.00 -20.62
CA ALA A 243 23.10 18.94 -20.98
C ALA A 243 24.45 18.24 -21.28
N GLY A 244 24.46 16.90 -21.32
CA GLY A 244 25.64 16.08 -21.57
C GLY A 244 26.55 15.86 -20.36
N LEU A 245 26.15 16.21 -19.14
CA LEU A 245 26.93 15.90 -17.94
C LEU A 245 26.55 14.54 -17.34
N ASN A 246 27.54 13.83 -16.82
CA ASN A 246 27.29 12.58 -16.09
C ASN A 246 26.38 12.84 -14.87
N PRO A 247 25.31 12.04 -14.65
CA PRO A 247 24.35 12.28 -13.58
C PRO A 247 24.93 12.17 -12.16
N TYR A 248 26.12 11.59 -11.99
CA TYR A 248 26.81 11.47 -10.70
C TYR A 248 27.73 12.66 -10.38
N LEU A 249 27.77 13.66 -11.25
CA LEU A 249 28.45 14.95 -11.03
C LEU A 249 27.50 16.00 -10.41
N PHE A 250 26.50 15.50 -9.68
CA PHE A 250 25.41 16.25 -9.07
C PHE A 250 25.38 15.99 -7.57
N GLU A 251 25.16 17.05 -6.77
CA GLU A 251 24.89 16.93 -5.34
C GLU A 251 23.70 17.83 -4.96
N MET A 252 22.92 17.42 -3.96
CA MET A 252 21.75 18.17 -3.50
C MET A 252 21.92 18.63 -2.05
N ALA A 253 21.73 19.93 -1.80
CA ALA A 253 21.67 20.49 -0.46
C ALA A 253 20.19 20.65 -0.05
N ASN A 254 19.76 19.88 0.96
CA ASN A 254 18.37 19.93 1.44
C ASN A 254 18.17 21.11 2.43
N ILE A 255 17.84 22.27 1.89
CA ILE A 255 17.62 23.50 2.67
C ILE A 255 16.13 23.77 2.98
N ARG A 256 15.24 22.81 2.71
CA ARG A 256 13.81 22.91 3.04
C ARG A 256 13.44 21.99 4.19
N ASP A 257 13.35 20.69 3.90
CA ASP A 257 12.88 19.66 4.83
C ASP A 257 13.81 19.53 6.05
N GLN A 258 15.12 19.77 5.86
CA GLN A 258 16.12 19.74 6.93
C GLN A 258 16.52 21.14 7.45
N CYS A 259 15.93 22.21 6.90
CA CYS A 259 16.26 23.58 7.29
C CYS A 259 15.00 24.46 7.42
N SER A 260 14.51 25.09 6.35
CA SER A 260 13.46 26.12 6.47
C SER A 260 12.20 25.66 7.22
N TRP A 261 11.69 24.45 6.97
CA TRP A 261 10.46 23.95 7.60
C TRP A 261 10.61 23.63 9.09
N VAL A 262 11.81 23.33 9.56
CA VAL A 262 12.07 22.90 10.94
C VAL A 262 12.68 24.00 11.80
N HIS A 263 13.02 25.16 11.21
CA HIS A 263 13.60 26.33 11.90
C HIS A 263 12.83 27.62 11.59
N MET A 264 11.51 27.55 11.39
CA MET A 264 10.65 28.70 11.06
C MET A 264 10.72 29.82 12.11
N ASP A 265 10.97 29.47 13.38
CA ASP A 265 11.12 30.37 14.52
C ASP A 265 12.52 31.01 14.62
N LYS A 266 13.49 30.56 13.82
CA LYS A 266 14.91 30.97 13.90
C LYS A 266 15.49 31.27 12.51
N PRO A 267 14.95 32.26 11.77
CA PRO A 267 15.30 32.52 10.37
C PRO A 267 16.79 32.86 10.14
N GLU A 268 17.44 33.58 11.06
CA GLU A 268 18.88 33.87 10.97
C GLU A 268 19.73 32.58 11.09
N LYS A 269 19.39 31.70 12.04
CA LYS A 269 20.07 30.41 12.20
C LYS A 269 19.76 29.47 11.04
N ALA A 270 18.53 29.51 10.51
CA ALA A 270 18.16 28.77 9.31
C ALA A 270 19.00 29.22 8.11
N THR A 271 19.22 30.53 7.96
CA THR A 271 20.04 31.10 6.90
C THR A 271 21.50 30.65 7.02
N HIS A 272 22.09 30.71 8.22
CA HIS A 272 23.43 30.17 8.47
C HIS A 272 23.53 28.67 8.17
N LYS A 273 22.57 27.88 8.66
CA LYS A 273 22.52 26.44 8.38
C LYS A 273 22.41 26.15 6.88
N ALA A 274 21.65 26.95 6.13
CA ALA A 274 21.53 26.80 4.68
C ALA A 274 22.87 27.05 3.97
N LYS A 275 23.63 28.07 4.39
CA LYS A 275 25.00 28.32 3.91
C LYS A 275 25.91 27.11 4.16
N ASP A 276 25.88 26.56 5.38
CA ASP A 276 26.70 25.39 5.75
C ASP A 276 26.34 24.17 4.89
N LEU A 277 25.05 23.87 4.74
CA LEU A 277 24.58 22.74 3.91
C LEU A 277 25.02 22.87 2.44
N ILE A 278 25.00 24.09 1.89
CA ILE A 278 25.49 24.34 0.54
C ILE A 278 27.01 24.19 0.47
N ARG A 279 27.76 24.73 1.44
CA ARG A 279 29.23 24.55 1.51
C ARG A 279 29.61 23.08 1.60
N MET A 280 28.90 22.29 2.40
CA MET A 280 29.07 20.84 2.49
C MET A 280 28.84 20.15 1.13
N ALA A 281 27.75 20.49 0.44
CA ALA A 281 27.45 19.93 -0.88
C ALA A 281 28.49 20.32 -1.94
N VAL A 282 28.92 21.59 -1.94
CA VAL A 282 29.99 22.10 -2.81
C VAL A 282 31.32 21.38 -2.52
N ALA A 283 31.67 21.17 -1.25
CA ALA A 283 32.90 20.45 -0.89
C ALA A 283 32.90 19.02 -1.43
N LYS A 284 31.79 18.30 -1.30
CA LYS A 284 31.66 16.92 -1.79
C LYS A 284 31.64 16.86 -3.32
N VAL A 285 30.89 17.73 -4.00
CA VAL A 285 30.72 17.69 -5.47
C VAL A 285 32.06 17.89 -6.21
N ARG A 286 33.01 18.61 -5.61
CA ARG A 286 34.37 18.82 -6.14
C ARG A 286 35.13 17.51 -6.35
N LEU A 287 34.87 16.53 -5.50
CA LEU A 287 35.53 15.22 -5.52
C LEU A 287 34.69 14.14 -6.21
N LEU A 288 33.50 14.47 -6.74
CA LEU A 288 32.70 13.51 -7.47
C LEU A 288 33.33 13.21 -8.84
N GLU A 289 33.19 11.95 -9.23
CA GLU A 289 33.70 11.37 -10.48
C GLU A 289 32.51 10.89 -11.32
N PRO A 290 32.60 10.93 -12.66
CA PRO A 290 31.56 10.36 -13.50
C PRO A 290 31.45 8.85 -13.24
N LEU A 291 30.22 8.37 -12.99
CA LEU A 291 29.97 6.94 -12.81
C LEU A 291 29.13 6.38 -13.94
N GLN A 292 29.47 5.18 -14.40
CA GLN A 292 28.73 4.49 -15.45
C GLN A 292 27.66 3.59 -14.83
N ARG A 293 26.41 3.81 -15.26
CA ARG A 293 25.31 2.93 -14.89
C ARG A 293 25.42 1.63 -15.65
N ARG A 294 25.21 0.52 -14.96
CA ARG A 294 25.06 -0.78 -15.61
C ARG A 294 23.60 -1.03 -15.91
N LYS A 295 23.36 -1.50 -17.13
CA LYS A 295 22.06 -2.04 -17.52
C LYS A 295 22.09 -3.54 -17.24
N VAL A 296 21.14 -4.01 -16.44
CA VAL A 296 20.86 -5.44 -16.34
C VAL A 296 19.56 -5.74 -17.05
N ARG A 297 19.52 -6.89 -17.72
CA ARG A 297 18.29 -7.38 -18.33
C ARG A 297 17.26 -7.63 -17.24
N VAL A 298 16.01 -7.32 -17.53
CA VAL A 298 14.89 -7.69 -16.67
C VAL A 298 14.44 -9.08 -17.06
N ASN A 299 14.28 -9.97 -16.08
CA ASN A 299 13.49 -11.17 -16.25
C ASN A 299 12.01 -10.75 -16.30
N ASN A 300 11.37 -10.97 -17.45
CA ASN A 300 9.99 -10.52 -17.70
C ASN A 300 8.93 -11.49 -17.14
N ASN A 301 9.31 -12.44 -16.29
CA ASN A 301 8.38 -13.34 -15.62
C ASN A 301 7.96 -12.80 -14.24
N ALA A 302 6.80 -13.20 -13.75
CA ALA A 302 6.28 -12.84 -12.44
C ALA A 302 6.14 -14.05 -11.51
N LEU A 303 6.39 -13.87 -10.22
CA LEU A 303 6.03 -14.83 -9.18
C LEU A 303 4.79 -14.31 -8.42
N ILE A 304 3.78 -15.15 -8.29
CA ILE A 304 2.59 -14.89 -7.47
C ILE A 304 2.53 -15.90 -6.33
N ILE A 305 2.44 -15.41 -5.10
CA ILE A 305 2.43 -16.23 -3.88
C ILE A 305 1.00 -16.26 -3.32
N GLY A 306 0.32 -17.40 -3.47
CA GLY A 306 -1.05 -17.64 -3.03
C GLY A 306 -2.04 -17.73 -4.19
N GLY A 307 -2.76 -18.85 -4.26
CA GLY A 307 -3.74 -19.20 -5.28
C GLY A 307 -5.19 -18.90 -4.90
N GLY A 308 -5.42 -17.91 -4.03
CA GLY A 308 -6.75 -17.36 -3.76
C GLY A 308 -7.27 -16.47 -4.90
N VAL A 309 -8.47 -15.90 -4.74
CA VAL A 309 -9.07 -15.00 -5.75
C VAL A 309 -8.14 -13.85 -6.16
N SER A 310 -7.37 -13.29 -5.22
CA SER A 310 -6.47 -12.18 -5.50
C SER A 310 -5.27 -12.61 -6.34
N GLY A 311 -4.61 -13.72 -5.96
CA GLY A 311 -3.44 -14.20 -6.70
C GLY A 311 -3.80 -14.75 -8.07
N MET A 312 -4.90 -15.50 -8.19
CA MET A 312 -5.40 -15.94 -9.50
C MET A 312 -5.78 -14.76 -10.40
N SER A 313 -6.42 -13.72 -9.86
CA SER A 313 -6.72 -12.51 -10.65
C SER A 313 -5.45 -11.81 -11.11
N ALA A 314 -4.46 -11.60 -10.21
CA ALA A 314 -3.19 -10.99 -10.57
C ALA A 314 -2.42 -11.82 -11.62
N ALA A 315 -2.42 -13.15 -11.50
CA ALA A 315 -1.77 -14.05 -12.43
C ALA A 315 -2.39 -13.95 -13.84
N LEU A 316 -3.72 -13.94 -13.94
CA LEU A 316 -4.39 -13.78 -15.23
C LEU A 316 -4.12 -12.41 -15.85
N GLU A 317 -4.17 -11.33 -15.06
CA GLU A 317 -3.91 -9.98 -15.56
C GLU A 317 -2.50 -9.84 -16.15
N ILE A 318 -1.48 -10.45 -15.52
CA ILE A 318 -0.11 -10.43 -16.01
C ILE A 318 0.05 -11.34 -17.24
N ALA A 319 -0.57 -12.53 -17.22
CA ALA A 319 -0.53 -13.46 -18.34
C ALA A 319 -1.22 -12.89 -19.60
N GLU A 320 -2.36 -12.22 -19.45
CA GLU A 320 -3.08 -11.52 -20.53
C GLU A 320 -2.30 -10.31 -21.07
N GLN A 321 -1.33 -9.80 -20.31
CA GLN A 321 -0.37 -8.80 -20.79
C GLN A 321 0.80 -9.41 -21.56
N GLY A 322 0.86 -10.74 -21.71
CA GLY A 322 1.87 -11.46 -22.49
C GLY A 322 3.11 -11.88 -21.71
N TYR A 323 3.08 -11.85 -20.38
CA TYR A 323 4.20 -12.26 -19.52
C TYR A 323 3.96 -13.64 -18.92
N ASP A 324 5.02 -14.41 -18.70
CA ASP A 324 4.92 -15.71 -18.03
C ASP A 324 4.83 -15.54 -16.51
N VAL A 325 4.02 -16.37 -15.87
CA VAL A 325 3.68 -16.27 -14.46
C VAL A 325 3.88 -17.60 -13.75
N TYR A 326 4.61 -17.59 -12.66
CA TYR A 326 4.72 -18.70 -11.73
C TYR A 326 3.74 -18.46 -10.58
N LEU A 327 2.70 -19.28 -10.48
CA LEU A 327 1.70 -19.21 -9.42
C LEU A 327 1.96 -20.34 -8.41
N VAL A 328 2.37 -19.96 -7.19
CA VAL A 328 2.67 -20.89 -6.10
C VAL A 328 1.54 -20.88 -5.08
N GLU A 329 0.94 -22.04 -4.85
CA GLU A 329 -0.11 -22.29 -3.86
C GLU A 329 0.35 -23.41 -2.90
N LYS A 330 0.24 -23.15 -1.60
CA LYS A 330 0.66 -24.09 -0.58
C LYS A 330 -0.32 -25.26 -0.43
N GLU A 331 -1.60 -25.02 -0.70
CA GLU A 331 -2.63 -26.03 -0.65
C GLU A 331 -2.66 -26.87 -1.94
N LYS A 332 -3.32 -28.03 -1.88
CA LYS A 332 -3.53 -28.89 -3.06
C LYS A 332 -4.49 -28.29 -4.10
N GLN A 333 -5.27 -27.30 -3.70
CA GLN A 333 -6.33 -26.72 -4.53
C GLN A 333 -6.33 -25.20 -4.44
N LEU A 334 -6.51 -24.57 -5.59
CA LEU A 334 -6.75 -23.13 -5.72
C LEU A 334 -8.10 -22.71 -5.08
N GLY A 335 -8.24 -21.41 -4.85
CA GLY A 335 -9.50 -20.76 -4.48
C GLY A 335 -9.47 -20.00 -3.16
N GLY A 336 -8.63 -20.43 -2.21
CA GLY A 336 -8.53 -19.81 -0.88
C GLY A 336 -9.89 -19.65 -0.19
N ASN A 337 -10.12 -18.51 0.47
CA ASN A 337 -11.37 -18.23 1.19
C ASN A 337 -12.62 -18.18 0.29
N LEU A 338 -12.48 -17.93 -1.02
CA LEU A 338 -13.63 -17.88 -1.94
C LEU A 338 -14.37 -19.22 -2.03
N LYS A 339 -13.70 -20.35 -1.70
CA LYS A 339 -14.34 -21.68 -1.63
C LYS A 339 -15.50 -21.74 -0.63
N ARG A 340 -15.47 -20.90 0.41
CA ARG A 340 -16.47 -20.88 1.50
C ARG A 340 -17.45 -19.71 1.41
N ILE A 341 -17.34 -18.87 0.38
CA ILE A 341 -18.26 -17.73 0.16
C ILE A 341 -19.24 -18.14 -0.92
N LEU A 342 -20.50 -18.33 -0.58
CA LEU A 342 -21.51 -18.97 -1.42
C LEU A 342 -22.49 -17.94 -1.99
N PHE A 343 -22.72 -16.84 -1.27
CA PHE A 343 -23.60 -15.75 -1.67
C PHE A 343 -22.88 -14.39 -1.63
N LEU A 344 -23.36 -13.45 -2.45
CA LEU A 344 -22.99 -12.02 -2.39
C LEU A 344 -24.25 -11.14 -2.31
N LEU A 345 -24.16 -9.99 -1.63
CA LEU A 345 -25.28 -9.05 -1.46
C LEU A 345 -25.84 -8.54 -2.79
N ASN A 346 -24.98 -8.39 -3.81
CA ASN A 346 -25.34 -7.90 -5.14
C ASN A 346 -25.86 -8.99 -6.09
N GLY A 347 -26.03 -10.22 -5.62
CA GLY A 347 -26.51 -11.34 -6.44
C GLY A 347 -25.44 -11.96 -7.34
N GLY A 348 -24.16 -11.55 -7.21
CA GLY A 348 -23.06 -12.24 -7.87
C GLY A 348 -22.95 -13.68 -7.40
N LYS A 349 -22.49 -14.56 -8.30
CA LYS A 349 -22.38 -16.01 -8.07
C LYS A 349 -20.92 -16.42 -7.83
N PRO A 350 -20.43 -16.42 -6.58
CA PRO A 350 -19.01 -16.59 -6.28
C PRO A 350 -18.46 -17.96 -6.70
N GLN A 351 -19.25 -19.03 -6.57
CA GLN A 351 -18.80 -20.38 -6.95
C GLN A 351 -18.71 -20.57 -8.47
N GLU A 352 -19.64 -20.02 -9.25
CA GLU A 352 -19.53 -20.02 -10.72
C GLU A 352 -18.29 -19.23 -11.18
N TYR A 353 -18.06 -18.06 -10.58
CA TYR A 353 -16.86 -17.26 -10.84
C TYR A 353 -15.58 -18.00 -10.46
N LEU A 354 -15.53 -18.65 -9.30
CA LEU A 354 -14.37 -19.41 -8.84
C LEU A 354 -14.03 -20.55 -9.81
N HIS A 355 -15.02 -21.35 -10.22
CA HIS A 355 -14.81 -22.41 -11.22
C HIS A 355 -14.28 -21.84 -12.54
N SER A 356 -14.89 -20.75 -13.04
CA SER A 356 -14.40 -20.08 -14.24
C SER A 356 -12.96 -19.59 -14.10
N LEU A 357 -12.61 -19.04 -12.94
CA LEU A 357 -11.28 -18.49 -12.66
C LEU A 357 -10.23 -19.60 -12.63
N ILE A 358 -10.50 -20.72 -11.95
CA ILE A 358 -9.62 -21.89 -11.90
C ILE A 358 -9.42 -22.48 -13.31
N ASN A 359 -10.50 -22.59 -14.10
CA ASN A 359 -10.41 -23.10 -15.47
C ASN A 359 -9.55 -22.20 -16.36
N ARG A 360 -9.68 -20.87 -16.23
CA ARG A 360 -8.84 -19.91 -16.95
C ARG A 360 -7.37 -20.03 -16.53
N ILE A 361 -7.08 -20.22 -15.25
CA ILE A 361 -5.71 -20.43 -14.75
C ILE A 361 -5.11 -21.71 -15.37
N LYS A 362 -5.82 -22.84 -15.28
CA LYS A 362 -5.34 -24.13 -15.79
C LYS A 362 -5.23 -24.18 -17.32
N GLY A 363 -6.07 -23.40 -18.02
CA GLY A 363 -6.09 -23.33 -19.48
C GLY A 363 -5.12 -22.31 -20.08
N ASN A 364 -4.45 -21.49 -19.26
CA ASN A 364 -3.53 -20.46 -19.76
C ASN A 364 -2.10 -21.02 -19.86
N ASN A 365 -1.53 -20.98 -21.07
CA ASN A 365 -0.20 -21.52 -21.37
C ASN A 365 0.97 -20.71 -20.78
N ARG A 366 0.72 -19.47 -20.32
CA ARG A 366 1.72 -18.62 -19.66
C ARG A 366 1.74 -18.76 -18.15
N ILE A 367 0.80 -19.51 -17.57
CA ILE A 367 0.70 -19.68 -16.13
C ILE A 367 1.24 -21.05 -15.73
N HIS A 368 2.39 -21.05 -15.05
CA HIS A 368 3.02 -22.22 -14.47
C HIS A 368 2.53 -22.39 -13.04
N LEU A 369 1.60 -23.33 -12.84
CA LEU A 369 0.95 -23.59 -11.56
C LEU A 369 1.73 -24.61 -10.72
N TYR A 370 2.06 -24.23 -9.48
CA TYR A 370 2.65 -25.09 -8.46
C TYR A 370 1.72 -25.13 -7.24
N THR A 371 0.97 -26.21 -7.07
CA THR A 371 0.20 -26.50 -5.87
C THR A 371 1.01 -27.36 -4.90
N ASP A 372 0.59 -27.47 -3.63
CA ASP A 372 1.30 -28.31 -2.64
C ASP A 372 2.78 -27.90 -2.51
N THR A 373 3.03 -26.59 -2.63
CA THR A 373 4.37 -26.02 -2.80
C THR A 373 4.55 -24.78 -1.92
N LYS A 374 5.65 -24.71 -1.18
CA LYS A 374 6.03 -23.59 -0.32
C LYS A 374 7.30 -22.92 -0.83
N ILE A 375 7.53 -21.70 -0.36
CA ILE A 375 8.76 -20.94 -0.65
C ILE A 375 9.68 -21.05 0.55
N SER A 376 10.93 -21.45 0.32
CA SER A 376 11.93 -21.55 1.38
C SER A 376 12.96 -20.41 1.36
N ASN A 377 13.27 -19.85 0.19
CA ASN A 377 14.23 -18.74 0.07
C ASN A 377 13.94 -17.85 -1.13
N ILE A 378 14.29 -16.56 -1.01
CA ILE A 378 14.22 -15.57 -2.09
C ILE A 378 15.50 -14.75 -2.08
N GLU A 379 16.20 -14.73 -3.21
CA GLU A 379 17.44 -13.98 -3.42
C GLU A 379 17.33 -13.06 -4.64
N GLY A 380 18.29 -12.15 -4.77
CA GLY A 380 18.34 -11.19 -5.87
C GLY A 380 17.64 -9.87 -5.55
N SER A 381 17.22 -9.18 -6.61
CA SER A 381 16.57 -7.86 -6.51
C SER A 381 15.62 -7.62 -7.68
N PHE A 382 14.83 -6.54 -7.63
CA PHE A 382 13.86 -6.23 -8.68
C PHE A 382 14.42 -6.38 -10.09
N GLY A 383 13.65 -7.03 -10.95
CA GLY A 383 14.05 -7.41 -12.30
C GLY A 383 14.88 -8.70 -12.39
N ASN A 384 15.48 -9.20 -11.30
CA ASN A 384 16.34 -10.39 -11.27
C ASN A 384 16.26 -11.08 -9.89
N PHE A 385 15.12 -11.67 -9.57
CA PHE A 385 14.93 -12.51 -8.39
C PHE A 385 15.13 -13.99 -8.73
N LYS A 386 15.56 -14.74 -7.72
CA LYS A 386 15.62 -16.20 -7.72
C LYS A 386 14.89 -16.72 -6.49
N THR A 387 13.85 -17.52 -6.70
CA THR A 387 13.05 -18.10 -5.62
C THR A 387 13.19 -19.60 -5.58
N THR A 388 13.53 -20.13 -4.42
CA THR A 388 13.55 -21.56 -4.15
C THR A 388 12.18 -22.00 -3.67
N ILE A 389 11.57 -22.93 -4.39
CA ILE A 389 10.31 -23.57 -4.03
C ILE A 389 10.54 -25.01 -3.61
N GLU A 390 9.78 -25.47 -2.63
CA GLU A 390 9.83 -26.81 -2.08
C GLU A 390 8.44 -27.43 -2.12
N THR A 391 8.34 -28.59 -2.78
CA THR A 391 7.13 -29.41 -2.76
C THR A 391 7.11 -30.28 -1.50
N ASP A 392 5.93 -30.69 -1.04
CA ASP A 392 5.77 -31.55 0.14
C ASP A 392 6.53 -32.89 0.03
N ASN A 393 6.87 -33.34 -1.19
CA ASN A 393 7.70 -34.51 -1.44
C ASN A 393 9.21 -34.27 -1.26
N GLY A 394 9.63 -33.11 -0.75
CA GLY A 394 11.03 -32.73 -0.51
C GLY A 394 11.81 -32.34 -1.76
N LYS A 395 11.16 -32.26 -2.94
CA LYS A 395 11.80 -31.79 -4.16
C LYS A 395 11.89 -30.26 -4.13
N SER A 396 13.11 -29.75 -4.23
CA SER A 396 13.41 -28.32 -4.37
C SER A 396 13.66 -27.96 -5.84
N SER A 397 13.20 -26.78 -6.25
CA SER A 397 13.52 -26.19 -7.57
C SER A 397 13.60 -24.68 -7.48
N GLU A 398 14.29 -24.07 -8.44
CA GLU A 398 14.50 -22.62 -8.48
C GLU A 398 13.71 -21.99 -9.62
N ILE A 399 13.13 -20.83 -9.36
CA ILE A 399 12.35 -20.04 -10.31
C ILE A 399 12.99 -18.66 -10.41
N GLU A 400 13.32 -18.25 -11.63
CA GLU A 400 13.81 -16.90 -11.92
C GLU A 400 12.65 -16.02 -12.42
N HIS A 401 12.53 -14.83 -11.85
CA HIS A 401 11.47 -13.87 -12.17
C HIS A 401 11.90 -12.44 -11.87
N GLY A 402 11.20 -11.44 -12.41
CA GLY A 402 11.53 -10.03 -12.20
C GLY A 402 10.75 -9.35 -11.08
N VAL A 403 9.60 -9.89 -10.72
CA VAL A 403 8.67 -9.28 -9.73
C VAL A 403 7.95 -10.34 -8.92
N ILE A 404 7.55 -9.96 -7.71
CA ILE A 404 6.81 -10.80 -6.77
C ILE A 404 5.49 -10.12 -6.40
N ILE A 405 4.38 -10.85 -6.39
CA ILE A 405 3.11 -10.40 -5.80
C ILE A 405 2.71 -11.33 -4.67
N VAL A 406 2.57 -10.76 -3.46
CA VAL A 406 2.13 -11.45 -2.26
C VAL A 406 0.60 -11.41 -2.16
N ALA A 407 -0.03 -12.58 -2.26
CA ALA A 407 -1.48 -12.78 -2.27
C ALA A 407 -1.91 -13.92 -1.32
N THR A 408 -1.18 -14.11 -0.22
CA THR A 408 -1.32 -15.24 0.73
C THR A 408 -2.60 -15.25 1.56
N GLY A 409 -3.42 -14.20 1.44
CA GLY A 409 -4.71 -14.13 2.10
C GLY A 409 -4.64 -13.88 3.61
N ALA A 410 -5.70 -14.31 4.31
CA ALA A 410 -5.89 -14.17 5.74
C ALA A 410 -6.81 -15.30 6.21
N THR A 411 -6.92 -15.52 7.52
CA THR A 411 -7.73 -16.61 8.09
C THR A 411 -8.93 -16.09 8.87
N GLU A 412 -10.00 -16.86 8.89
CA GLU A 412 -11.14 -16.64 9.79
C GLU A 412 -10.66 -16.84 11.23
N TYR A 413 -10.97 -15.88 12.11
CA TYR A 413 -10.77 -16.03 13.54
C TYR A 413 -11.57 -17.23 14.06
N LYS A 414 -10.97 -18.06 14.91
CA LYS A 414 -11.67 -19.12 15.62
C LYS A 414 -12.01 -18.62 17.03
N PRO A 415 -13.28 -18.30 17.33
CA PRO A 415 -13.67 -17.79 18.63
C PRO A 415 -13.33 -18.75 19.76
N ALA A 416 -12.91 -18.20 20.90
CA ALA A 416 -12.81 -18.93 22.16
C ALA A 416 -13.91 -18.50 23.14
N GLU A 417 -14.70 -17.50 22.76
CA GLU A 417 -15.82 -16.94 23.49
C GLU A 417 -17.17 -17.48 23.01
N TYR A 418 -18.23 -17.17 23.78
CA TYR A 418 -19.63 -17.43 23.41
C TYR A 418 -20.00 -18.90 23.16
N LEU A 419 -19.34 -19.84 23.86
CA LEU A 419 -19.57 -21.29 23.77
C LEU A 419 -19.29 -21.88 22.38
N TYR A 420 -18.48 -21.19 21.56
CA TYR A 420 -18.07 -21.71 20.27
C TYR A 420 -17.22 -22.98 20.42
N GLY A 421 -17.61 -24.05 19.73
CA GLY A 421 -16.99 -25.38 19.87
C GLY A 421 -17.44 -26.18 21.09
N GLU A 422 -18.21 -25.57 22.01
CA GLU A 422 -18.81 -26.24 23.17
C GLU A 422 -20.28 -26.60 22.95
N ASP A 423 -21.00 -25.83 22.13
CA ASP A 423 -22.40 -26.08 21.76
C ASP A 423 -22.59 -26.05 20.23
N GLU A 424 -23.22 -27.09 19.69
CA GLU A 424 -23.44 -27.27 18.24
C GLU A 424 -24.36 -26.19 17.62
N LYS A 425 -25.14 -25.48 18.45
CA LYS A 425 -25.98 -24.35 18.00
C LYS A 425 -25.19 -23.04 17.86
N VAL A 426 -23.90 -23.04 18.18
CA VAL A 426 -23.01 -21.88 18.03
C VAL A 426 -22.08 -22.10 16.83
N MET A 427 -22.15 -21.19 15.86
CA MET A 427 -21.36 -21.29 14.63
C MET A 427 -20.89 -19.93 14.11
N THR A 428 -19.95 -19.90 13.17
CA THR A 428 -19.51 -18.67 12.50
C THR A 428 -20.43 -18.30 11.33
N GLN A 429 -20.28 -17.08 10.80
CA GLN A 429 -21.01 -16.66 9.59
C GLN A 429 -20.69 -17.54 8.36
N LEU A 430 -19.46 -18.03 8.21
CA LEU A 430 -19.10 -18.92 7.10
C LEU A 430 -19.76 -20.31 7.26
N GLN A 431 -19.84 -20.83 8.48
CA GLN A 431 -20.55 -22.09 8.76
C GLN A 431 -22.06 -21.95 8.55
N LEU A 432 -22.65 -20.82 8.94
CA LEU A 432 -24.06 -20.53 8.64
C LEU A 432 -24.29 -20.48 7.13
N GLU A 433 -23.37 -19.90 6.37
CA GLU A 433 -23.48 -19.79 4.93
C GLU A 433 -23.45 -21.17 4.25
N GLU A 434 -22.56 -22.06 4.69
CA GLU A 434 -22.54 -23.48 4.28
C GLU A 434 -23.88 -24.17 4.58
N LEU A 435 -24.43 -23.98 5.78
CA LEU A 435 -25.74 -24.52 6.17
C LEU A 435 -26.89 -23.97 5.31
N LEU A 436 -26.86 -22.67 4.97
CA LEU A 436 -27.86 -22.02 4.11
C LEU A 436 -27.80 -22.54 2.67
N GLU A 437 -26.61 -22.80 2.13
CA GLU A 437 -26.44 -23.38 0.79
C GLU A 437 -26.95 -24.82 0.72
N GLU A 438 -26.66 -25.65 1.73
CA GLU A 438 -27.19 -27.01 1.81
C GLU A 438 -28.72 -27.02 1.83
N ASN A 439 -29.33 -26.10 2.58
CA ASN A 439 -30.78 -25.91 2.62
C ASN A 439 -31.38 -25.55 1.26
N VAL A 440 -30.71 -24.68 0.49
CA VAL A 440 -31.18 -24.25 -0.83
C VAL A 440 -31.07 -25.38 -1.85
N ASN A 441 -30.00 -26.18 -1.80
CA ASN A 441 -29.74 -27.25 -2.78
C ASN A 441 -30.42 -28.58 -2.44
N GLN A 442 -30.72 -28.85 -1.17
CA GLN A 442 -31.34 -30.09 -0.72
C GLN A 442 -32.54 -29.82 0.22
N PRO A 443 -33.63 -29.23 -0.29
CA PRO A 443 -34.79 -28.88 0.54
C PRO A 443 -35.48 -30.09 1.18
N ASP A 444 -35.33 -31.29 0.61
CA ASP A 444 -35.90 -32.55 1.12
C ASP A 444 -34.98 -33.28 2.13
N ASN A 445 -33.75 -32.80 2.35
CA ASN A 445 -32.84 -33.40 3.32
C ASN A 445 -33.22 -32.96 4.73
N GLN A 446 -33.99 -33.80 5.42
CA GLN A 446 -34.63 -33.53 6.71
C GLN A 446 -33.68 -33.16 7.86
N SER A 447 -32.35 -33.28 7.76
CA SER A 447 -31.46 -32.88 8.86
C SER A 447 -31.13 -31.39 8.83
N ALA A 448 -30.55 -30.89 7.72
CA ALA A 448 -30.15 -29.49 7.58
C ALA A 448 -31.34 -28.54 7.33
N SER A 449 -32.32 -28.99 6.54
CA SER A 449 -33.54 -28.22 6.23
C SER A 449 -34.41 -27.99 7.47
N ASN A 450 -34.54 -29.01 8.33
CA ASN A 450 -35.29 -28.87 9.58
C ASN A 450 -34.57 -27.97 10.59
N GLN A 451 -33.24 -27.87 10.59
CA GLN A 451 -32.54 -27.04 11.57
C GLN A 451 -32.89 -25.56 11.42
N LEU A 452 -32.83 -25.00 10.21
CA LEU A 452 -33.14 -23.58 9.95
C LEU A 452 -34.64 -23.27 9.90
N ILE A 453 -35.45 -24.14 9.31
CA ILE A 453 -36.91 -23.93 9.19
C ILE A 453 -37.59 -23.91 10.57
N ASN A 454 -37.06 -24.68 11.54
CA ASN A 454 -37.59 -24.74 12.89
C ASN A 454 -36.99 -23.69 13.85
N CYS A 455 -35.96 -22.94 13.43
CA CYS A 455 -35.44 -21.83 14.24
C CYS A 455 -36.47 -20.70 14.34
N ARG A 456 -36.95 -20.44 15.55
CA ARG A 456 -37.77 -19.28 15.86
C ARG A 456 -36.91 -18.03 15.97
N ASN A 457 -35.75 -18.12 16.62
CA ASN A 457 -34.85 -17.01 16.89
C ASN A 457 -33.41 -17.33 16.49
N VAL A 458 -32.85 -16.55 15.56
CA VAL A 458 -31.43 -16.55 15.21
C VAL A 458 -30.80 -15.26 15.75
N VAL A 459 -29.74 -15.39 16.54
CA VAL A 459 -29.00 -14.24 17.09
C VAL A 459 -27.61 -14.21 16.46
N MET A 460 -27.20 -13.05 15.95
CA MET A 460 -25.89 -12.81 15.37
C MET A 460 -25.11 -11.81 16.22
N ILE A 461 -23.89 -12.14 16.64
CA ILE A 461 -23.02 -11.22 17.40
C ILE A 461 -21.95 -10.68 16.45
N GLN A 462 -21.87 -9.35 16.33
CA GLN A 462 -20.84 -8.69 15.55
C GLN A 462 -19.51 -8.55 16.32
N CYS A 463 -18.42 -8.26 15.60
CA CYS A 463 -17.11 -7.93 16.17
C CYS A 463 -16.52 -9.01 17.08
N VAL A 464 -16.74 -10.30 16.77
CA VAL A 464 -16.15 -11.42 17.52
C VAL A 464 -14.71 -11.61 17.03
N GLY A 465 -13.72 -11.42 17.89
CA GLY A 465 -12.29 -11.37 17.49
C GLY A 465 -11.93 -10.17 16.61
N SER A 466 -12.57 -9.02 16.80
CA SER A 466 -12.27 -7.77 16.08
C SER A 466 -12.70 -6.55 16.88
N ARG A 467 -11.99 -5.44 16.73
CA ARG A 467 -12.17 -4.24 17.56
C ARG A 467 -12.14 -4.63 19.04
N ASP A 468 -11.12 -5.40 19.40
CA ASP A 468 -10.79 -5.80 20.76
C ASP A 468 -9.30 -5.54 21.02
N GLU A 469 -8.83 -5.80 22.25
CA GLU A 469 -7.44 -5.52 22.64
C GLU A 469 -6.40 -6.28 21.80
N LYS A 470 -6.71 -7.49 21.32
CA LYS A 470 -5.78 -8.31 20.53
C LYS A 470 -5.87 -7.99 19.04
N HIS A 471 -7.04 -7.59 18.57
CA HIS A 471 -7.32 -7.23 17.19
C HIS A 471 -7.99 -5.85 17.15
N PRO A 472 -7.24 -4.75 17.34
CA PRO A 472 -7.78 -3.39 17.50
C PRO A 472 -8.28 -2.76 16.19
N TYR A 473 -8.62 -3.59 15.20
CA TYR A 473 -9.06 -3.19 13.86
C TYR A 473 -10.39 -3.86 13.49
N CYS A 474 -11.12 -3.24 12.56
CA CYS A 474 -12.30 -3.84 11.96
C CYS A 474 -11.96 -4.79 10.81
N SER A 475 -12.53 -6.00 10.83
CA SER A 475 -12.39 -6.98 9.74
C SER A 475 -13.20 -6.69 8.47
N ARG A 476 -13.76 -5.50 8.33
CA ARG A 476 -14.35 -4.93 7.09
C ARG A 476 -15.58 -5.64 6.48
N VAL A 477 -15.70 -6.97 6.56
CA VAL A 477 -16.72 -7.78 5.87
C VAL A 477 -17.85 -8.27 6.78
N CYS A 478 -17.58 -8.47 8.08
CA CYS A 478 -18.48 -9.14 9.03
C CYS A 478 -19.89 -8.51 9.15
N CYS A 479 -20.01 -7.17 9.06
CA CYS A 479 -21.33 -6.51 9.06
C CYS A 479 -22.12 -6.80 7.79
N SER A 480 -21.45 -6.81 6.63
CA SER A 480 -22.10 -7.08 5.35
C SER A 480 -22.48 -8.56 5.23
N GLU A 481 -21.65 -9.47 5.75
CA GLU A 481 -21.96 -10.90 5.82
C GLU A 481 -23.17 -11.20 6.70
N ALA A 482 -23.25 -10.59 7.90
CA ALA A 482 -24.41 -10.75 8.77
C ALA A 482 -25.70 -10.27 8.11
N VAL A 483 -25.68 -9.09 7.46
CA VAL A 483 -26.84 -8.58 6.72
C VAL A 483 -27.21 -9.50 5.56
N LYS A 484 -26.22 -10.02 4.82
CA LYS A 484 -26.42 -10.97 3.72
C LYS A 484 -27.11 -12.24 4.19
N ASN A 485 -26.57 -12.87 5.22
CA ASN A 485 -27.09 -14.13 5.74
C ASN A 485 -28.46 -13.93 6.40
N ALA A 486 -28.68 -12.80 7.08
CA ALA A 486 -30.00 -12.46 7.64
C ALA A 486 -31.07 -12.29 6.54
N LEU A 487 -30.73 -11.61 5.44
CA LEU A 487 -31.64 -11.51 4.28
C LEU A 487 -31.94 -12.90 3.70
N LYS A 488 -30.93 -13.76 3.58
CA LYS A 488 -31.12 -15.12 3.07
C LYS A 488 -32.01 -15.97 3.98
N ILE A 489 -31.83 -15.88 5.30
CA ILE A 489 -32.72 -16.52 6.28
C ILE A 489 -34.16 -16.03 6.08
N LYS A 490 -34.38 -14.71 5.94
CA LYS A 490 -35.73 -14.16 5.73
C LYS A 490 -36.36 -14.56 4.39
N GLU A 491 -35.56 -14.87 3.37
CA GLU A 491 -36.04 -15.43 2.11
C GLU A 491 -36.49 -16.89 2.26
N ILE A 492 -35.75 -17.70 3.02
CA ILE A 492 -36.04 -19.13 3.24
C ILE A 492 -37.18 -19.31 4.26
N SER A 493 -37.08 -18.63 5.40
CA SER A 493 -38.05 -18.65 6.51
C SER A 493 -38.40 -17.22 6.94
N PRO A 494 -39.41 -16.60 6.30
CA PRO A 494 -39.84 -15.24 6.62
C PRO A 494 -40.28 -15.04 8.08
N LYS A 495 -40.71 -16.12 8.75
CA LYS A 495 -41.20 -16.10 10.14
C LYS A 495 -40.09 -16.12 11.19
N THR A 496 -38.87 -16.54 10.83
CA THR A 496 -37.74 -16.59 11.77
C THR A 496 -37.37 -15.18 12.21
N ASN A 497 -37.27 -14.94 13.52
CA ASN A 497 -36.77 -13.69 14.07
C ASN A 497 -35.25 -13.70 13.97
N VAL A 498 -34.69 -12.64 13.39
CA VAL A 498 -33.23 -12.49 13.27
C VAL A 498 -32.83 -11.24 14.04
N PHE A 499 -31.92 -11.42 15.00
CA PHE A 499 -31.37 -10.35 15.83
C PHE A 499 -29.89 -10.18 15.51
N ILE A 500 -29.45 -8.96 15.19
CA ILE A 500 -28.04 -8.63 14.97
C ILE A 500 -27.59 -7.70 16.10
N LEU A 501 -26.70 -8.19 16.95
CA LEU A 501 -26.12 -7.45 18.07
C LEU A 501 -24.83 -6.77 17.60
N TYR A 502 -24.76 -5.44 17.66
CA TYR A 502 -23.68 -4.67 17.02
C TYR A 502 -23.17 -3.48 17.84
N ARG A 503 -21.95 -3.01 17.53
CA ARG A 503 -21.42 -1.71 18.01
C ARG A 503 -21.74 -0.58 17.03
N ASP A 504 -21.32 -0.78 15.78
CA ASP A 504 -21.60 0.08 14.62
C ASP A 504 -21.91 -0.80 13.41
N ILE A 505 -22.88 -0.41 12.58
CA ILE A 505 -23.11 -1.08 11.29
C ILE A 505 -22.23 -0.43 10.22
N ARG A 506 -21.27 -1.20 9.70
CA ARG A 506 -20.31 -0.74 8.68
C ARG A 506 -20.62 -1.28 7.29
N THR A 507 -21.86 -1.10 6.82
CA THR A 507 -22.29 -1.36 5.43
C THR A 507 -22.00 -0.14 4.53
N TYR A 508 -20.73 0.10 4.22
CA TYR A 508 -20.29 1.28 3.45
C TYR A 508 -20.66 1.22 1.96
N GLY A 509 -20.54 2.37 1.27
CA GLY A 509 -20.90 2.51 -0.13
C GLY A 509 -22.38 2.18 -0.38
N PHE A 510 -22.66 1.46 -1.46
CA PHE A 510 -24.03 1.03 -1.77
C PHE A 510 -24.52 -0.13 -0.90
N LYS A 511 -23.70 -0.68 0.00
CA LYS A 511 -24.11 -1.78 0.88
C LYS A 511 -25.16 -1.35 1.91
N GLU A 512 -25.27 -0.04 2.16
CA GLU A 512 -26.26 0.56 3.07
C GLU A 512 -27.72 0.25 2.72
N ARG A 513 -28.03 0.12 1.42
CA ARG A 513 -29.39 -0.22 0.98
C ARG A 513 -29.82 -1.61 1.46
N TYR A 514 -28.88 -2.54 1.61
CA TYR A 514 -29.17 -3.89 2.12
C TYR A 514 -29.41 -3.89 3.63
N TYR A 515 -28.70 -3.03 4.36
CA TYR A 515 -29.01 -2.80 5.77
C TYR A 515 -30.44 -2.27 5.93
N THR A 516 -30.83 -1.29 5.09
CA THR A 516 -32.21 -0.79 5.06
C THR A 516 -33.22 -1.89 4.70
N LYS A 517 -32.94 -2.69 3.67
CA LYS A 517 -33.77 -3.83 3.25
C LYS A 517 -33.95 -4.86 4.38
N ALA A 518 -32.88 -5.21 5.09
CA ALA A 518 -32.94 -6.16 6.20
C ALA A 518 -33.86 -5.66 7.32
N ARG A 519 -33.77 -4.38 7.67
CA ARG A 519 -34.69 -3.76 8.64
C ARG A 519 -36.15 -3.79 8.18
N GLN A 520 -36.41 -3.51 6.90
CA GLN A 520 -37.76 -3.58 6.32
C GLN A 520 -38.33 -5.01 6.34
N MET A 521 -37.46 -6.02 6.23
CA MET A 521 -37.83 -7.44 6.35
C MET A 521 -37.94 -7.93 7.81
N GLY A 522 -37.89 -7.02 8.79
CA GLY A 522 -38.07 -7.34 10.20
C GLY A 522 -36.85 -7.99 10.86
N VAL A 523 -35.64 -7.75 10.33
CA VAL A 523 -34.39 -8.04 11.07
C VAL A 523 -34.21 -6.96 12.14
N ILE A 524 -33.99 -7.39 13.38
CA ILE A 524 -33.87 -6.52 14.55
C ILE A 524 -32.39 -6.26 14.83
N PHE A 525 -32.02 -4.99 14.98
CA PHE A 525 -30.63 -4.59 15.25
C PHE A 525 -30.56 -3.98 16.64
N ILE A 526 -29.80 -4.59 17.54
CA ILE A 526 -29.65 -4.14 18.92
C ILE A 526 -28.20 -3.70 19.14
N ARG A 527 -28.02 -2.46 19.57
CA ARG A 527 -26.68 -1.92 19.83
C ARG A 527 -26.18 -2.41 21.19
N TYR A 528 -24.89 -2.68 21.30
CA TYR A 528 -24.19 -2.85 22.58
C TYR A 528 -22.94 -1.96 22.62
N ASP A 529 -22.54 -1.59 23.84
CA ASP A 529 -21.33 -0.81 24.08
C ASP A 529 -20.13 -1.74 24.33
N GLU A 530 -18.92 -1.26 24.05
CA GLU A 530 -17.69 -2.06 24.18
C GLU A 530 -17.45 -2.61 25.59
N GLU A 531 -17.77 -1.81 26.60
CA GLU A 531 -17.65 -2.17 28.01
C GLU A 531 -18.75 -3.14 28.49
N LYS A 532 -19.83 -3.28 27.71
CA LYS A 532 -21.03 -4.08 28.04
C LYS A 532 -21.37 -5.00 26.87
N LYS A 533 -20.46 -5.95 26.61
CA LYS A 533 -20.63 -6.97 25.57
C LYS A 533 -21.84 -7.87 25.88
N PRO A 534 -22.47 -8.49 24.87
CA PRO A 534 -23.49 -9.52 25.10
C PRO A 534 -22.91 -10.68 25.91
N GLU A 535 -23.74 -11.29 26.75
CA GLU A 535 -23.43 -12.49 27.52
C GLU A 535 -24.21 -13.68 26.96
N VAL A 536 -23.57 -14.85 26.88
CA VAL A 536 -24.18 -16.08 26.36
C VAL A 536 -24.11 -17.15 27.44
N LEU A 537 -25.27 -17.68 27.81
CA LEU A 537 -25.41 -18.73 28.81
C LEU A 537 -26.24 -19.88 28.24
N LYS A 538 -25.88 -21.10 28.60
CA LYS A 538 -26.69 -22.30 28.34
C LYS A 538 -27.53 -22.62 29.58
N GLN A 539 -28.86 -22.57 29.45
CA GLN A 539 -29.81 -22.91 30.52
C GLN A 539 -30.86 -23.88 29.96
N ASP A 540 -31.11 -25.00 30.65
CA ASP A 540 -32.15 -25.97 30.29
C ASP A 540 -32.13 -26.40 28.80
N ASN A 541 -30.92 -26.56 28.25
CA ASN A 541 -30.66 -26.92 26.84
C ASN A 541 -31.03 -25.83 25.79
N ALA A 542 -31.34 -24.61 26.24
CA ALA A 542 -31.54 -23.41 25.44
C ALA A 542 -30.36 -22.43 25.60
N LEU A 543 -29.96 -21.77 24.52
CA LEU A 543 -28.98 -20.68 24.57
C LEU A 543 -29.72 -19.37 24.86
N LYS A 544 -29.26 -18.63 25.86
CA LYS A 544 -29.78 -17.29 26.19
C LYS A 544 -28.70 -16.26 25.95
N VAL A 545 -29.03 -15.25 25.15
CA VAL A 545 -28.16 -14.11 24.86
C VAL A 545 -28.72 -12.89 25.56
N SER A 546 -27.94 -12.29 26.46
CA SER A 546 -28.36 -11.12 27.23
C SER A 546 -27.48 -9.91 26.92
N LEU A 547 -28.09 -8.73 26.77
CA LEU A 547 -27.39 -7.46 26.62
C LEU A 547 -28.22 -6.29 27.13
N VAL A 548 -27.58 -5.19 27.48
CA VAL A 548 -28.28 -3.94 27.81
C VAL A 548 -28.58 -3.19 26.52
N ASP A 549 -29.86 -3.04 26.18
CA ASP A 549 -30.28 -2.21 25.05
C ASP A 549 -30.17 -0.72 25.45
N PRO A 550 -29.36 0.10 24.75
CA PRO A 550 -29.14 1.49 25.14
C PRO A 550 -30.36 2.39 24.88
N ILE A 551 -31.28 2.00 23.99
CA ILE A 551 -32.50 2.76 23.68
C ILE A 551 -33.57 2.51 24.75
N LEU A 552 -33.74 1.24 25.15
CA LEU A 552 -34.69 0.85 26.20
C LEU A 552 -34.12 1.08 27.61
N ASN A 553 -32.79 1.20 27.72
CA ASN A 553 -32.02 1.23 28.96
C ASN A 553 -32.39 0.08 29.92
N ARG A 554 -32.48 -1.14 29.37
CA ARG A 554 -32.89 -2.35 30.09
C ARG A 554 -32.08 -3.55 29.61
N LEU A 555 -31.92 -4.53 30.50
CA LEU A 555 -31.41 -5.84 30.13
C LEU A 555 -32.46 -6.55 29.27
N VAL A 556 -32.06 -6.95 28.07
CA VAL A 556 -32.85 -7.76 27.14
C VAL A 556 -32.21 -9.14 27.08
N THR A 557 -33.01 -10.19 27.28
CA THR A 557 -32.60 -11.58 27.11
C THR A 557 -33.37 -12.21 25.96
N ILE A 558 -32.64 -12.83 25.03
CA ILE A 558 -33.18 -13.46 23.83
C ILE A 558 -32.85 -14.95 23.89
N ASP A 559 -33.86 -15.80 23.81
CA ASP A 559 -33.65 -17.24 23.60
C ASP A 559 -33.19 -17.45 22.15
N ALA A 560 -32.00 -18.01 21.96
CA ALA A 560 -31.39 -18.28 20.67
C ALA A 560 -31.49 -19.78 20.33
N ASP A 561 -32.21 -20.10 19.26
CA ASP A 561 -32.21 -21.46 18.68
C ASP A 561 -30.91 -21.71 17.91
N LEU A 562 -30.36 -20.61 17.34
CA LEU A 562 -29.08 -20.59 16.65
C LEU A 562 -28.34 -19.30 17.01
N LEU A 563 -27.09 -19.44 17.44
CA LEU A 563 -26.19 -18.33 17.73
C LEU A 563 -25.07 -18.28 16.68
N VAL A 564 -24.93 -17.13 16.03
CA VAL A 564 -24.01 -16.95 14.91
C VAL A 564 -22.99 -15.87 15.26
N LEU A 565 -21.72 -16.24 15.24
CA LEU A 565 -20.61 -15.36 15.57
C LEU A 565 -20.03 -14.78 14.28
N SER A 566 -20.08 -13.46 14.15
CA SER A 566 -19.42 -12.77 13.03
C SER A 566 -17.93 -12.61 13.33
N ALA A 567 -17.24 -13.74 13.18
CA ALA A 567 -15.82 -13.90 13.44
C ALA A 567 -14.97 -12.97 12.56
N GLY A 568 -13.92 -12.42 13.17
CA GLY A 568 -12.96 -11.55 12.51
C GLY A 568 -12.14 -12.24 11.42
N THR A 569 -11.44 -11.42 10.65
CA THR A 569 -10.38 -11.81 9.74
C THR A 569 -9.04 -11.44 10.39
N ILE A 570 -8.20 -12.45 10.63
CA ILE A 570 -6.88 -12.31 11.25
C ILE A 570 -5.78 -12.58 10.21
N PRO A 571 -4.59 -11.96 10.34
CA PRO A 571 -3.48 -12.22 9.44
C PRO A 571 -3.12 -13.70 9.41
N HIS A 572 -2.61 -14.17 8.28
CA HIS A 572 -2.16 -15.54 8.16
C HIS A 572 -0.95 -15.79 9.11
N PRO A 573 -0.91 -16.88 9.90
CA PRO A 573 0.15 -17.12 10.90
C PRO A 573 1.58 -17.12 10.30
N GLU A 574 1.73 -17.67 9.11
CA GLU A 574 3.00 -17.74 8.36
C GLU A 574 3.46 -16.38 7.77
N ASN A 575 2.71 -15.28 7.96
CA ASN A 575 3.10 -13.96 7.45
C ASN A 575 4.47 -13.54 8.00
N LYS A 576 4.80 -13.89 9.25
CA LYS A 576 6.09 -13.55 9.88
C LYS A 576 7.26 -14.22 9.15
N ASP A 577 7.13 -15.50 8.84
CA ASP A 577 8.18 -16.27 8.17
C ASP A 577 8.36 -15.76 6.73
N LEU A 578 7.26 -15.56 6.00
CA LEU A 578 7.30 -15.03 4.65
C LEU A 578 7.84 -13.59 4.59
N ALA A 579 7.50 -12.74 5.56
CA ALA A 579 8.03 -11.38 5.65
C ALA A 579 9.54 -11.35 5.85
N GLN A 580 10.10 -12.29 6.63
CA GLN A 580 11.55 -12.45 6.79
C GLN A 580 12.22 -12.87 5.48
N ILE A 581 11.67 -13.85 4.78
CA ILE A 581 12.18 -14.31 3.47
C ILE A 581 12.16 -13.16 2.44
N LEU A 582 11.05 -12.42 2.37
CA LEU A 582 10.89 -11.29 1.45
C LEU A 582 11.63 -10.02 1.88
N LYS A 583 12.09 -9.95 3.14
CA LYS A 583 12.68 -8.74 3.76
C LYS A 583 11.72 -7.53 3.68
N VAL A 584 10.44 -7.75 3.98
CA VAL A 584 9.40 -6.70 3.99
C VAL A 584 8.79 -6.54 5.38
N PRO A 585 8.33 -5.32 5.75
CA PRO A 585 7.75 -5.08 7.06
C PRO A 585 6.31 -5.64 7.16
N LEU A 586 5.96 -6.06 8.37
CA LEU A 586 4.58 -6.20 8.82
C LEU A 586 4.20 -4.96 9.65
N ASP A 587 2.91 -4.67 9.73
CA ASP A 587 2.39 -3.71 10.69
C ASP A 587 2.26 -4.30 12.10
N GLN A 588 1.81 -3.49 13.05
CA GLN A 588 1.58 -3.88 14.44
C GLN A 588 0.55 -5.02 14.59
N ASP A 589 -0.30 -5.21 13.59
CA ASP A 589 -1.37 -6.21 13.55
C ASP A 589 -0.94 -7.48 12.80
N ASN A 590 0.33 -7.59 12.37
CA ASN A 590 0.93 -8.67 11.58
C ASN A 590 0.37 -8.84 10.15
N PHE A 591 -0.28 -7.82 9.59
CA PHE A 591 -0.53 -7.74 8.15
C PHE A 591 0.67 -7.13 7.42
N PHE A 592 0.81 -7.41 6.12
CA PHE A 592 1.88 -6.82 5.32
C PHE A 592 1.72 -5.29 5.20
N LEU A 593 2.78 -4.55 5.50
CA LEU A 593 2.80 -3.09 5.45
C LEU A 593 3.17 -2.59 4.06
N GLU A 594 2.25 -1.83 3.47
CA GLU A 594 2.41 -1.16 2.19
C GLU A 594 3.42 0.00 2.27
N ALA A 595 3.99 0.39 1.12
CA ALA A 595 4.97 1.47 1.02
C ALA A 595 4.38 2.82 1.45
N HIS A 596 3.13 3.09 1.10
CA HIS A 596 2.40 4.28 1.51
C HIS A 596 0.89 4.07 1.37
N ILE A 597 0.16 4.23 2.47
CA ILE A 597 -1.28 3.96 2.57
C ILE A 597 -2.14 4.59 1.47
N LYS A 598 -1.85 5.84 1.04
CA LYS A 598 -2.58 6.53 -0.05
C LYS A 598 -1.98 6.34 -1.45
N LEU A 599 -0.68 6.64 -1.62
CA LEU A 599 -0.06 6.80 -2.94
C LEU A 599 0.50 5.50 -3.53
N ARG A 600 0.86 4.53 -2.69
CA ARG A 600 1.45 3.25 -3.11
C ARG A 600 0.85 2.09 -2.29
N PRO A 601 -0.47 1.86 -2.39
CA PRO A 601 -1.17 0.97 -1.48
C PRO A 601 -1.10 -0.52 -1.88
N VAL A 602 -0.36 -0.84 -2.94
CA VAL A 602 -0.10 -2.22 -3.42
C VAL A 602 1.40 -2.51 -3.55
N ASP A 603 2.25 -1.53 -3.28
CA ASP A 603 3.71 -1.68 -3.37
C ASP A 603 4.26 -1.95 -1.96
N PHE A 604 5.34 -2.72 -1.86
CA PHE A 604 6.22 -2.64 -0.70
C PHE A 604 7.24 -1.50 -0.87
N ALA A 605 7.90 -1.12 0.24
CA ALA A 605 9.07 -0.23 0.17
C ALA A 605 10.20 -0.89 -0.64
N THR A 606 10.31 -2.22 -0.56
CA THR A 606 11.18 -3.05 -1.40
C THR A 606 10.67 -3.03 -2.84
N GLU A 607 11.48 -2.53 -3.77
CA GLU A 607 11.13 -2.48 -5.19
C GLU A 607 10.95 -3.89 -5.78
N GLY A 608 10.05 -4.02 -6.75
CA GLY A 608 9.75 -5.30 -7.41
C GLY A 608 8.87 -6.26 -6.60
N VAL A 609 8.50 -5.90 -5.36
CA VAL A 609 7.60 -6.70 -4.52
C VAL A 609 6.29 -5.92 -4.31
N PHE A 610 5.17 -6.58 -4.56
CA PHE A 610 3.82 -6.02 -4.49
C PHE A 610 2.93 -6.89 -3.60
N LEU A 611 1.77 -6.36 -3.21
CA LEU A 611 0.83 -7.04 -2.32
C LEU A 611 -0.61 -6.83 -2.77
N CYS A 612 -1.46 -7.84 -2.60
CA CYS A 612 -2.89 -7.72 -2.85
C CYS A 612 -3.75 -8.64 -1.97
N GLY A 613 -5.04 -8.30 -1.89
CA GLY A 613 -6.04 -9.11 -1.20
C GLY A 613 -5.97 -9.00 0.32
N LEU A 614 -6.30 -10.12 0.99
CA LEU A 614 -6.39 -10.18 2.44
C LEU A 614 -5.02 -10.19 3.14
N ALA A 615 -3.93 -10.52 2.42
CA ALA A 615 -2.57 -10.41 2.93
C ALA A 615 -2.23 -8.97 3.37
N HIS A 616 -2.85 -7.98 2.71
CA HIS A 616 -2.72 -6.57 3.04
C HIS A 616 -3.54 -6.15 4.26
N SER A 617 -4.81 -6.58 4.31
CA SER A 617 -5.80 -6.33 5.36
C SER A 617 -7.13 -6.98 4.95
N ALA A 618 -8.05 -7.16 5.90
CA ALA A 618 -9.41 -7.62 5.62
C ALA A 618 -10.12 -6.74 4.56
N LYS A 619 -10.76 -7.38 3.56
CA LYS A 619 -11.40 -6.80 2.36
C LYS A 619 -12.46 -7.72 1.78
N SER A 620 -13.38 -7.15 1.02
CA SER A 620 -14.35 -7.90 0.22
C SER A 620 -13.70 -8.53 -1.03
N VAL A 621 -14.46 -9.40 -1.70
CA VAL A 621 -14.05 -10.04 -2.97
C VAL A 621 -13.78 -8.98 -4.06
N GLU A 622 -14.68 -7.99 -4.18
CA GLU A 622 -14.58 -6.89 -5.15
C GLU A 622 -13.29 -6.07 -4.97
N GLU A 623 -12.98 -5.71 -3.72
CA GLU A 623 -11.77 -4.98 -3.35
C GLU A 623 -10.52 -5.82 -3.55
N SER A 624 -10.60 -7.12 -3.29
CA SER A 624 -9.48 -8.06 -3.49
C SER A 624 -9.11 -8.21 -4.97
N ILE A 625 -10.11 -8.34 -5.85
CA ILE A 625 -9.91 -8.36 -7.31
C ILE A 625 -9.35 -7.02 -7.78
N THR A 626 -9.94 -5.90 -7.32
CA THR A 626 -9.45 -4.55 -7.65
C THR A 626 -7.98 -4.37 -7.28
N GLN A 627 -7.61 -4.75 -6.06
CA GLN A 627 -6.24 -4.62 -5.57
C GLN A 627 -5.28 -5.55 -6.35
N ALA A 628 -5.73 -6.74 -6.76
CA ALA A 628 -4.96 -7.65 -7.59
C ALA A 628 -4.66 -7.06 -8.98
N CYS A 629 -5.65 -6.48 -9.67
CA CYS A 629 -5.44 -5.78 -10.93
C CYS A 629 -4.50 -4.57 -10.75
N GLY A 630 -4.64 -3.83 -9.65
CA GLY A 630 -3.72 -2.74 -9.30
C GLY A 630 -2.28 -3.22 -9.12
N ALA A 631 -2.07 -4.32 -8.38
CA ALA A 631 -0.75 -4.92 -8.19
C ALA A 631 -0.16 -5.42 -9.52
N ALA A 632 -0.97 -6.06 -10.37
CA ALA A 632 -0.56 -6.49 -11.71
C ALA A 632 -0.07 -5.31 -12.57
N ALA A 633 -0.82 -4.20 -12.62
CA ALA A 633 -0.39 -3.01 -13.36
C ALA A 633 0.95 -2.45 -12.85
N ARG A 634 1.15 -2.42 -11.52
CA ARG A 634 2.40 -1.96 -10.92
C ARG A 634 3.56 -2.90 -11.24
N ALA A 635 3.36 -4.21 -11.16
CA ALA A 635 4.33 -5.22 -11.56
C ALA A 635 4.71 -5.07 -13.04
N SER A 636 3.75 -4.85 -13.92
CA SER A 636 3.99 -4.66 -15.35
C SER A 636 4.83 -3.43 -15.68
N THR A 637 4.91 -2.42 -14.81
CA THR A 637 5.83 -1.29 -15.02
C THR A 637 7.31 -1.70 -14.98
N ILE A 638 7.62 -2.83 -14.33
CA ILE A 638 8.95 -3.43 -14.30
C ILE A 638 9.07 -4.44 -15.44
N LEU A 639 8.08 -5.33 -15.59
CA LEU A 639 8.08 -6.37 -16.64
C LEU A 639 8.06 -5.80 -18.06
N ALA A 640 7.60 -4.56 -18.27
CA ALA A 640 7.64 -3.91 -19.58
C ALA A 640 9.02 -3.38 -19.98
N LYS A 641 10.00 -3.39 -19.07
CA LYS A 641 11.35 -2.93 -19.37
C LYS A 641 12.19 -4.10 -19.89
N GLU A 642 12.99 -3.86 -20.91
CA GLU A 642 14.03 -4.82 -21.34
C GLU A 642 15.22 -4.81 -20.38
N THR A 643 15.57 -3.61 -19.91
CA THR A 643 16.69 -3.39 -19.00
C THR A 643 16.32 -2.39 -17.91
N ILE A 644 16.95 -2.54 -16.75
CA ILE A 644 16.93 -1.57 -15.66
C ILE A 644 18.35 -1.04 -15.45
N ASP A 645 18.45 0.26 -15.24
CA ASP A 645 19.69 0.89 -14.81
C ASP A 645 19.89 0.59 -13.32
N LEU A 646 20.97 -0.12 -12.98
CA LEU A 646 21.43 -0.25 -11.60
C LEU A 646 22.14 1.02 -11.17
N GLU A 647 22.00 1.35 -9.88
CA GLU A 647 22.69 2.49 -9.29
C GLU A 647 24.21 2.28 -9.37
N ALA A 648 24.96 3.28 -9.82
CA ALA A 648 26.41 3.17 -9.96
C ALA A 648 27.18 3.40 -8.64
N ASN A 649 26.50 3.86 -7.58
CA ASN A 649 27.03 4.01 -6.23
C ASN A 649 27.17 2.64 -5.52
N ILE A 650 27.98 1.74 -6.07
CA ILE A 650 28.26 0.42 -5.49
C ILE A 650 29.65 0.36 -4.86
N SER A 651 29.87 -0.69 -4.07
CA SER A 651 31.19 -0.99 -3.52
C SER A 651 32.17 -1.39 -4.61
N CYS A 652 33.42 -0.96 -4.48
CA CYS A 652 34.53 -1.25 -5.37
C CYS A 652 35.77 -1.56 -4.53
N VAL A 653 36.50 -2.60 -4.91
CA VAL A 653 37.71 -3.04 -4.22
C VAL A 653 38.93 -2.37 -4.84
N LEU A 654 39.75 -1.77 -3.99
CA LEU A 654 41.07 -1.28 -4.34
C LEU A 654 42.07 -2.39 -4.04
N ASP A 655 42.38 -3.18 -5.07
CA ASP A 655 43.21 -4.39 -4.93
C ASP A 655 44.55 -4.11 -4.25
N GLU A 656 45.18 -2.97 -4.53
CA GLU A 656 46.45 -2.54 -3.92
C GLU A 656 46.41 -2.51 -2.38
N ASN A 657 45.27 -2.14 -1.83
CA ASN A 657 45.04 -2.05 -0.39
C ASN A 657 44.40 -3.32 0.20
N CYS A 658 43.92 -4.24 -0.63
CA CYS A 658 43.27 -5.47 -0.19
C CYS A 658 44.28 -6.60 -0.01
N ASP A 659 44.34 -7.16 1.20
CA ASP A 659 45.14 -8.34 1.56
C ASP A 659 44.32 -9.63 1.68
N GLY A 660 43.02 -9.57 1.38
CA GLY A 660 42.12 -10.72 1.47
C GLY A 660 41.74 -11.13 2.89
N CYS A 661 41.83 -10.24 3.89
CA CYS A 661 41.41 -10.54 5.28
C CYS A 661 39.91 -10.89 5.45
N ALA A 662 39.07 -10.73 4.42
CA ALA A 662 37.67 -11.14 4.37
C ALA A 662 36.70 -10.52 5.40
N TYR A 663 37.14 -9.62 6.30
CA TYR A 663 36.26 -8.98 7.29
C TYR A 663 35.04 -8.25 6.72
N CYS A 664 35.09 -7.85 5.46
CA CYS A 664 34.00 -7.16 4.79
C CYS A 664 32.91 -8.09 4.25
N ILE A 665 33.14 -9.40 4.17
CA ILE A 665 32.22 -10.37 3.55
C ILE A 665 30.99 -10.60 4.43
N ASP A 666 31.17 -11.08 5.66
CA ASP A 666 30.06 -11.43 6.56
C ASP A 666 29.11 -10.26 6.87
N PRO A 667 29.57 -9.01 7.05
CA PRO A 667 28.68 -7.87 7.24
C PRO A 667 27.81 -7.50 6.03
N CYS A 668 28.02 -8.09 4.85
CA CYS A 668 27.26 -7.76 3.66
C CYS A 668 25.86 -8.39 3.69
N PRO A 669 24.77 -7.63 3.86
CA PRO A 669 23.42 -8.19 3.96
C PRO A 669 22.88 -8.76 2.63
N TYR A 670 23.60 -8.48 1.53
CA TYR A 670 23.26 -8.90 0.17
C TYR A 670 24.17 -10.02 -0.35
N LYS A 671 25.13 -10.50 0.46
CA LYS A 671 26.15 -11.50 0.06
C LYS A 671 26.83 -11.16 -1.27
N ALA A 672 27.09 -9.88 -1.50
CA ALA A 672 27.64 -9.37 -2.75
C ALA A 672 29.18 -9.48 -2.84
N LEU A 673 29.84 -10.06 -1.84
CA LEU A 673 31.29 -10.09 -1.72
C LEU A 673 31.77 -11.53 -1.65
N THR A 674 32.86 -11.85 -2.35
CA THR A 674 33.47 -13.18 -2.35
C THR A 674 34.98 -13.08 -2.25
N LEU A 675 35.61 -13.97 -1.48
CA LEU A 675 37.07 -14.06 -1.42
C LEU A 675 37.56 -14.83 -2.64
N ILE A 676 38.47 -14.22 -3.40
CA ILE A 676 39.09 -14.84 -4.57
C ILE A 676 40.61 -14.85 -4.42
N GLU A 677 41.26 -15.77 -5.12
CA GLU A 677 42.71 -15.90 -5.17
C GLU A 677 43.18 -15.85 -6.62
N TYR A 678 44.27 -15.14 -6.90
CA TYR A 678 44.87 -15.09 -8.23
C TYR A 678 46.39 -14.90 -8.14
N MET A 679 47.10 -15.20 -9.23
CA MET A 679 48.55 -15.03 -9.29
C MET A 679 48.92 -13.59 -9.62
N LYS A 680 49.75 -12.95 -8.78
CA LYS A 680 50.33 -11.62 -9.01
C LYS A 680 51.83 -11.68 -8.68
N ASP A 681 52.67 -11.27 -9.63
CA ASP A 681 54.13 -11.22 -9.47
C ASP A 681 54.77 -12.55 -8.98
N GLY A 682 54.24 -13.69 -9.44
CA GLY A 682 54.74 -15.02 -9.07
C GLY A 682 54.29 -15.55 -7.71
N ALA A 683 53.41 -14.83 -6.98
CA ALA A 683 52.83 -15.27 -5.72
C ALA A 683 51.30 -15.31 -5.77
N ILE A 684 50.69 -16.17 -4.94
CA ILE A 684 49.24 -16.19 -4.73
C ILE A 684 48.85 -14.96 -3.92
N LYS A 685 48.01 -14.10 -4.50
CA LYS A 685 47.38 -12.98 -3.81
C LYS A 685 45.91 -13.28 -3.58
N LYS A 686 45.43 -12.95 -2.38
CA LYS A 686 44.01 -12.99 -2.03
C LYS A 686 43.42 -11.59 -2.14
N THR A 687 42.21 -11.49 -2.66
CA THR A 687 41.46 -10.22 -2.72
C THR A 687 39.96 -10.50 -2.60
N VAL A 688 39.18 -9.45 -2.40
CA VAL A 688 37.73 -9.56 -2.39
C VAL A 688 37.20 -9.11 -3.75
N GLU A 689 36.26 -9.86 -4.31
CA GLU A 689 35.51 -9.49 -5.50
C GLU A 689 34.13 -8.99 -5.11
N VAL A 690 33.62 -7.97 -5.82
CA VAL A 690 32.26 -7.45 -5.64
C VAL A 690 31.38 -7.92 -6.79
N ASN A 691 30.32 -8.66 -6.48
CA ASN A 691 29.22 -8.87 -7.41
C ASN A 691 28.42 -7.57 -7.54
N GLU A 692 28.69 -6.82 -8.61
CA GLU A 692 28.08 -5.52 -8.86
C GLU A 692 26.55 -5.57 -8.99
N SER A 693 25.97 -6.70 -9.41
CA SER A 693 24.52 -6.86 -9.53
C SER A 693 23.81 -7.00 -8.18
N LEU A 694 24.51 -7.58 -7.19
CA LEU A 694 23.99 -7.79 -5.84
C LEU A 694 24.26 -6.59 -4.92
N CYS A 695 25.34 -5.84 -5.17
CA CYS A 695 25.73 -4.72 -4.32
C CYS A 695 24.69 -3.58 -4.36
N LYS A 696 24.17 -3.17 -3.20
CA LYS A 696 23.25 -2.02 -3.06
C LYS A 696 23.92 -0.76 -2.51
N GLY A 697 25.25 -0.72 -2.43
CA GLY A 697 25.98 0.49 -2.03
C GLY A 697 25.79 0.92 -0.57
N CYS A 698 25.38 0.02 0.33
CA CYS A 698 25.05 0.39 1.72
C CYS A 698 26.23 0.90 2.55
N GLY A 699 27.47 0.69 2.10
CA GLY A 699 28.68 1.18 2.78
C GLY A 699 29.15 0.34 3.97
N THR A 700 28.43 -0.70 4.39
CA THR A 700 28.81 -1.54 5.54
C THR A 700 30.21 -2.13 5.39
N CYS A 701 30.49 -2.74 4.24
CA CYS A 701 31.81 -3.32 3.94
C CYS A 701 32.96 -2.30 3.98
N MET A 702 32.71 -1.08 3.49
CA MET A 702 33.66 0.04 3.52
C MET A 702 33.91 0.51 4.95
N ALA A 703 32.86 0.61 5.78
CA ALA A 703 32.97 0.99 7.19
C ALA A 703 33.72 -0.08 8.02
N THR A 704 33.62 -1.36 7.64
CA THR A 704 34.31 -2.46 8.33
C THR A 704 35.76 -2.63 7.91
N CYS A 705 36.15 -2.23 6.69
CA CYS A 705 37.45 -2.58 6.13
C CYS A 705 38.62 -1.87 6.85
N PRO A 706 39.50 -2.61 7.56
CA PRO A 706 40.60 -1.99 8.31
C PRO A 706 41.72 -1.48 7.39
N LYS A 707 41.75 -1.94 6.12
CA LYS A 707 42.80 -1.63 5.15
C LYS A 707 42.44 -0.52 4.17
N LYS A 708 41.22 0.02 4.25
CA LYS A 708 40.67 0.92 3.21
C LYS A 708 40.79 0.31 1.80
N GLY A 709 40.64 -1.02 1.72
CA GLY A 709 40.71 -1.81 0.49
C GLY A 709 39.37 -1.92 -0.25
N ILE A 710 38.29 -1.35 0.29
CA ILE A 710 36.99 -1.29 -0.36
C ILE A 710 36.31 0.04 -0.04
N PHE A 711 35.67 0.66 -1.03
CA PHE A 711 34.97 1.92 -0.89
C PHE A 711 33.68 1.92 -1.71
N VAL A 712 32.75 2.83 -1.43
CA VAL A 712 31.53 3.03 -2.25
C VAL A 712 31.77 4.18 -3.22
N LYS A 713 31.55 3.94 -4.52
CA LYS A 713 31.65 4.98 -5.56
C LYS A 713 30.70 6.15 -5.23
N GLY A 714 31.18 7.39 -5.31
CA GLY A 714 30.42 8.60 -4.94
C GLY A 714 30.21 8.83 -3.44
N PHE A 715 30.70 7.92 -2.59
CA PHE A 715 30.74 8.05 -1.13
C PHE A 715 32.08 7.58 -0.56
N LYS A 716 33.19 7.91 -1.21
CA LYS A 716 34.56 7.64 -0.72
C LYS A 716 34.79 8.34 0.62
N LEU A 717 35.69 7.81 1.46
CA LEU A 717 36.00 8.42 2.76
C LEU A 717 36.47 9.87 2.62
N GLU A 718 37.28 10.17 1.60
CA GLU A 718 37.73 11.52 1.28
C GLU A 718 36.57 12.47 0.93
N GLN A 719 35.57 11.99 0.18
CA GLN A 719 34.37 12.75 -0.19
C GLN A 719 33.52 13.08 1.06
N ILE A 720 33.40 12.14 1.99
CA ILE A 720 32.69 12.36 3.25
C ILE A 720 33.50 13.25 4.20
N ALA A 721 34.82 13.07 4.25
CA ALA A 721 35.72 13.84 5.12
C ALA A 721 35.66 15.33 4.78
N VAL A 722 35.78 15.71 3.50
CA VAL A 722 35.67 17.13 3.11
C VAL A 722 34.29 17.72 3.40
N GLN A 723 33.23 16.90 3.35
CA GLN A 723 31.89 17.31 3.71
C GLN A 723 31.78 17.62 5.21
N ILE A 724 32.40 16.80 6.06
CA ILE A 724 32.46 17.00 7.51
C ILE A 724 33.32 18.23 7.85
N GLU A 725 34.50 18.34 7.25
CA GLU A 725 35.39 19.50 7.43
C GLU A 725 34.68 20.79 7.04
N ALA A 726 33.98 20.80 5.90
CA ALA A 726 33.14 21.92 5.48
C ALA A 726 32.01 22.24 6.47
N ALA A 727 31.47 21.26 7.19
CA ALA A 727 30.47 21.51 8.22
C ALA A 727 31.08 22.18 9.47
N LEU A 728 32.34 21.88 9.77
CA LEU A 728 33.05 22.36 10.96
C LEU A 728 33.81 23.69 10.73
N GLN A 729 33.98 24.11 9.48
CA GLN A 729 34.56 25.41 9.16
C GLN A 729 33.70 26.55 9.73
N GLN A 730 34.28 27.34 10.64
CA GLN A 730 33.62 28.54 11.14
C GLN A 730 33.40 29.51 9.98
N VAL A 731 32.14 29.87 9.75
CA VAL A 731 31.80 31.00 8.90
C VAL A 731 32.19 32.24 9.71
N GLU A 732 33.20 33.00 9.28
CA GLU A 732 33.42 34.33 9.86
C GLU A 732 32.12 35.14 9.69
N VAL A 733 31.56 35.56 10.83
CA VAL A 733 30.28 36.28 10.93
C VAL A 733 30.42 37.69 10.38
#